data_AF-A0A420DZL2-F1
#
_entry.id   AF-A0A420DZL2-F1
#
_cell.length_a   1.000
_cell.length_b   1.000
_cell.length_c   1.000
_cell.angle_alpha   90.00
_cell.angle_beta   90.00
_cell.angle_gamma   90.00
#
_symmetry.space_group_name_H-M   'P 1'
#
loop_
_entity.id
_entity.type
_entity.pdbx_description
1 polymer ?
#
loop_
_entity_poly.entity_id
_entity_poly.type
_entity_poly.pdbx_seq_one_letter_code
_entity_poly.pdbx_strand_id
1 'polypeptide(L)'
;MRKKITMYAGAILFVLASITSCDKDEEIIPAVFSIDQIEKDFGTVEVEQSVSYSFEVTNKGDADLEIDEFVIKGTDASDFSTSAVPKVIRKGDTYDFEITFAPLTEGNKEAILEITTNIGEKEVTVTGVATPKPLPTVDLSETTLSFGDVEINQTDDATFTITNSGDADLEITAFEVKGTNASEFSTAVAAETLAVGGTKTVSVTFAPTTEGNKTASLEITTNVGVKVIVLDGKGTAVAEPVMIFSESPIAFGNVEVGQELSKNITISNTGTADLDITNVNIVGGSTSSYFSVVGGTSSLIRTIVPGDTYTFEVKFTPSSEGFASGSIRLINNSNDSDVFLGMNGTGTAPAQPAIAFSEIVLNFGDVTVGNSGNDLTFEVQNNGQGNLEVSNIRISGGANGNNNFTLVNVSSPQTIAPNSSYVVTARFTPQSEGQKNATIVVESNDPTKPNYGLIMQGNGLQAATGNVVNIPDANFKAALIGDSSINTNGDGEIQVSEAQAYTGVIRVDGLNIADVTGLEAFVNISEFHAMNNALTSINLSQNTTIIRLSLKNNNLTSLDLSANTALQTILIQQNNISSIDLTNHSSLGNFQCGDNNISTLVLPITANSLKTLYLEHNQISSLDVSMYPDLRTLVVYNNNLTSIDISSNPKVNSLHARYNNLSSLNVANGNNVNFLYMVADWNSNLTCIQHDAGFDPLNPPNTTANQWVKPAGASWSTTACQ
;
A
#
# COMPACT_ATOMS: atom_id res chain seq x y z
N MET A 1 87.83 -146.63 -9.91
CA MET A 1 88.87 -147.64 -10.22
C MET A 1 90.07 -146.90 -10.81
N ARG A 2 91.36 -147.24 -10.70
CA ARG A 2 92.23 -148.14 -9.88
C ARG A 2 93.60 -147.41 -9.97
N LYS A 3 94.44 -147.12 -8.95
CA LYS A 3 94.84 -147.78 -7.69
C LYS A 3 95.61 -149.11 -7.86
N LYS A 4 96.95 -149.00 -7.92
CA LYS A 4 98.06 -149.96 -7.64
C LYS A 4 99.35 -149.38 -8.31
N ILE A 5 100.59 -149.55 -7.85
CA ILE A 5 101.28 -150.38 -6.82
C ILE A 5 102.56 -149.58 -6.35
N THR A 6 103.37 -149.82 -5.31
CA THR A 6 103.81 -151.04 -4.56
C THR A 6 104.24 -150.75 -3.10
N MET A 7 104.24 -151.82 -2.29
CA MET A 7 105.11 -152.24 -1.17
C MET A 7 106.25 -151.37 -0.55
N TYR A 8 106.34 -151.46 0.80
CA TYR A 8 107.54 -151.73 1.66
C TYR A 8 108.71 -150.71 1.68
N ALA A 9 109.69 -150.77 2.60
CA ALA A 9 109.74 -151.08 4.05
C ALA A 9 111.18 -150.80 4.58
N GLY A 10 111.34 -150.57 5.89
CA GLY A 10 112.57 -150.95 6.63
C GLY A 10 113.89 -150.19 6.40
N ALA A 11 114.04 -149.06 7.11
CA ALA A 11 115.24 -148.64 7.86
C ALA A 11 116.60 -148.26 7.18
N ILE A 12 117.12 -147.11 7.64
CA ILE A 12 118.55 -146.69 7.79
C ILE A 12 119.26 -145.92 6.64
N LEU A 13 119.51 -144.64 6.95
CA LEU A 13 120.56 -143.67 6.53
C LEU A 13 120.79 -143.24 5.06
N PHE A 14 120.63 -141.92 4.84
CA PHE A 14 121.40 -140.98 3.99
C PHE A 14 121.54 -141.23 2.46
N VAL A 15 121.55 -140.24 1.55
CA VAL A 15 121.63 -138.75 1.65
C VAL A 15 120.71 -138.08 0.59
N LEU A 16 120.27 -136.84 0.91
CA LEU A 16 119.68 -135.71 0.14
C LEU A 16 119.47 -135.79 -1.41
N ALA A 17 118.51 -135.08 -2.04
CA ALA A 17 117.47 -134.12 -1.59
C ALA A 17 116.45 -133.73 -2.70
N SER A 18 115.57 -132.76 -2.39
CA SER A 18 114.56 -132.03 -3.19
C SER A 18 113.12 -132.57 -3.16
N ILE A 19 112.18 -131.68 -2.77
CA ILE A 19 110.76 -131.91 -2.45
C ILE A 19 110.04 -130.55 -2.56
N THR A 20 108.82 -130.42 -3.11
CA THR A 20 107.50 -130.06 -2.47
C THR A 20 106.67 -129.28 -3.51
N SER A 21 105.33 -129.11 -3.46
CA SER A 21 104.18 -129.86 -2.88
C SER A 21 102.90 -129.37 -3.63
N CYS A 22 101.72 -129.96 -3.42
CA CYS A 22 100.52 -129.74 -4.27
C CYS A 22 99.33 -128.99 -3.63
N ASP A 23 98.38 -128.66 -4.50
CA ASP A 23 96.95 -128.36 -4.35
C ASP A 23 96.46 -127.06 -3.65
N LYS A 24 95.86 -126.18 -4.47
CA LYS A 24 94.52 -125.59 -4.26
C LYS A 24 93.98 -124.99 -5.56
N ASP A 25 92.71 -125.25 -5.89
CA ASP A 25 91.97 -124.50 -6.91
C ASP A 25 91.49 -123.15 -6.33
N GLU A 26 91.47 -122.10 -7.14
CA GLU A 26 90.85 -120.80 -6.78
C GLU A 26 89.42 -120.74 -7.34
N GLU A 27 88.45 -120.55 -6.44
CA GLU A 27 87.04 -120.39 -6.75
C GLU A 27 86.76 -118.91 -7.05
N ILE A 28 86.56 -118.57 -8.33
CA ILE A 28 86.34 -117.19 -8.80
C ILE A 28 85.02 -116.67 -8.24
N ILE A 29 85.06 -115.57 -7.47
CA ILE A 29 83.84 -114.93 -6.95
C ILE A 29 83.13 -114.19 -8.10
N PRO A 30 81.83 -114.44 -8.35
CA PRO A 30 81.05 -113.67 -9.34
C PRO A 30 81.10 -112.16 -9.09
N ALA A 31 80.77 -111.35 -10.10
CA ALA A 31 80.70 -109.90 -9.95
C ALA A 31 79.78 -109.50 -8.78
N VAL A 32 80.16 -108.48 -8.00
CA VAL A 32 79.37 -108.01 -6.84
C VAL A 32 79.19 -106.50 -6.95
N PHE A 33 78.02 -106.10 -7.46
CA PHE A 33 77.59 -104.70 -7.45
C PHE A 33 77.46 -104.20 -6.01
N SER A 34 78.07 -103.06 -5.72
CA SER A 34 77.83 -102.27 -4.52
C SER A 34 77.81 -100.80 -4.91
N ILE A 35 76.74 -100.10 -4.56
CA ILE A 35 76.68 -98.64 -4.61
C ILE A 35 76.91 -98.06 -3.20
N ASP A 36 77.23 -96.78 -3.09
CA ASP A 36 77.38 -96.07 -1.81
C ASP A 36 76.04 -95.86 -1.10
N GLN A 37 74.97 -95.54 -1.83
CA GLN A 37 73.60 -95.34 -1.32
C GLN A 37 72.56 -95.96 -2.25
N ILE A 38 71.53 -96.59 -1.67
CA ILE A 38 70.37 -97.19 -2.39
C ILE A 38 69.11 -96.32 -2.35
N GLU A 39 69.13 -95.26 -1.54
CA GLU A 39 68.07 -94.24 -1.44
C GLU A 39 68.75 -92.88 -1.27
N LYS A 40 68.28 -91.85 -1.97
CA LYS A 40 68.85 -90.51 -1.90
C LYS A 40 67.77 -89.42 -1.96
N ASP A 41 67.53 -88.81 -0.80
CA ASP A 41 66.77 -87.55 -0.70
C ASP A 41 67.68 -86.36 -1.04
N PHE A 42 67.24 -85.53 -1.99
CA PHE A 42 67.85 -84.27 -2.38
C PHE A 42 67.38 -83.08 -1.51
N GLY A 43 66.35 -83.28 -0.68
CA GLY A 43 65.81 -82.28 0.23
C GLY A 43 64.88 -81.28 -0.44
N THR A 44 64.70 -80.12 0.20
CA THR A 44 63.90 -79.02 -0.33
C THR A 44 64.68 -78.22 -1.38
N VAL A 45 64.06 -78.00 -2.54
CA VAL A 45 64.62 -77.23 -3.67
C VAL A 45 63.52 -76.34 -4.24
N GLU A 46 63.84 -75.09 -4.56
CA GLU A 46 62.90 -74.19 -5.24
C GLU A 46 62.68 -74.62 -6.69
N VAL A 47 61.45 -74.47 -7.20
CA VAL A 47 61.16 -74.68 -8.62
C VAL A 47 62.05 -73.78 -9.50
N GLU A 48 62.56 -74.33 -10.60
CA GLU A 48 63.62 -73.78 -11.48
C GLU A 48 65.07 -73.82 -10.94
N GLN A 49 65.31 -74.25 -9.69
CA GLN A 49 66.68 -74.53 -9.18
C GLN A 49 67.07 -76.00 -9.37
N SER A 50 68.35 -76.33 -9.17
CA SER A 50 68.85 -77.71 -9.26
C SER A 50 69.97 -78.03 -8.26
N VAL A 51 70.08 -79.32 -7.94
CA VAL A 51 71.08 -79.86 -7.01
C VAL A 51 71.49 -81.27 -7.45
N SER A 52 72.78 -81.60 -7.32
CA SER A 52 73.37 -82.85 -7.81
C SER A 52 74.00 -83.67 -6.69
N TYR A 53 74.01 -84.99 -6.85
CA TYR A 53 74.69 -85.95 -5.97
C TYR A 53 75.45 -86.98 -6.83
N SER A 54 76.70 -87.25 -6.46
CA SER A 54 77.54 -88.26 -7.10
C SER A 54 77.42 -89.58 -6.35
N PHE A 55 76.94 -90.62 -7.02
CA PHE A 55 76.95 -92.00 -6.54
C PHE A 55 78.24 -92.69 -6.96
N GLU A 56 78.76 -93.59 -6.13
CA GLU A 56 79.92 -94.44 -6.44
C GLU A 56 79.49 -95.92 -6.53
N VAL A 57 79.68 -96.55 -7.69
CA VAL A 57 79.51 -98.01 -7.86
C VAL A 57 80.87 -98.70 -7.85
N THR A 58 81.07 -99.62 -6.90
CA THR A 58 82.24 -100.52 -6.79
C THR A 58 81.89 -101.93 -7.25
N ASN A 59 82.76 -102.58 -8.01
CA ASN A 59 82.71 -104.05 -8.16
C ASN A 59 83.56 -104.74 -7.08
N LYS A 60 82.91 -105.47 -6.18
CA LYS A 60 83.53 -106.20 -5.05
C LYS A 60 83.75 -107.69 -5.34
N GLY A 61 83.45 -108.16 -6.56
CA GLY A 61 83.68 -109.52 -7.03
C GLY A 61 84.99 -109.70 -7.80
N ASP A 62 85.27 -110.93 -8.25
CA ASP A 62 86.46 -111.23 -9.08
C ASP A 62 86.18 -111.15 -10.59
N ALA A 63 84.95 -111.41 -11.01
CA ALA A 63 84.50 -111.24 -12.40
C ALA A 63 84.10 -109.79 -12.69
N ASP A 64 84.22 -109.37 -13.96
CA ASP A 64 83.87 -108.02 -14.41
C ASP A 64 82.36 -107.75 -14.30
N LEU A 65 82.02 -106.59 -13.73
CA LEU A 65 80.66 -106.09 -13.60
C LEU A 65 80.35 -105.22 -14.81
N GLU A 66 79.49 -105.70 -15.69
CA GLU A 66 79.05 -104.95 -16.88
C GLU A 66 77.75 -104.24 -16.53
N ILE A 67 77.72 -102.91 -16.68
CA ILE A 67 76.52 -102.09 -16.55
C ILE A 67 76.07 -101.68 -17.96
N ASP A 68 74.91 -102.16 -18.38
CA ASP A 68 74.38 -102.04 -19.73
C ASP A 68 73.55 -100.78 -19.95
N GLU A 69 72.81 -100.32 -18.93
CA GLU A 69 71.90 -99.18 -19.03
C GLU A 69 71.65 -98.52 -17.66
N PHE A 70 71.34 -97.22 -17.69
CA PHE A 70 70.84 -96.44 -16.56
C PHE A 70 69.54 -95.76 -16.98
N VAL A 71 68.42 -96.04 -16.31
CA VAL A 71 67.09 -95.50 -16.66
C VAL A 71 66.42 -94.92 -15.42
N ILE A 72 66.08 -93.63 -15.45
CA ILE A 72 65.22 -93.02 -14.42
C ILE A 72 63.76 -93.28 -14.80
N LYS A 73 63.01 -93.88 -13.88
CA LYS A 73 61.60 -94.28 -14.02
C LYS A 73 60.75 -93.67 -12.90
N GLY A 74 59.46 -93.42 -13.15
CA GLY A 74 58.55 -92.81 -12.17
C GLY A 74 57.64 -91.76 -12.82
N THR A 75 56.72 -91.18 -12.06
CA THR A 75 55.89 -90.06 -12.51
C THR A 75 56.69 -88.77 -12.66
N ASP A 76 57.64 -88.56 -11.76
CA ASP A 76 58.42 -87.34 -11.64
C ASP A 76 59.84 -87.51 -12.21
N ALA A 77 60.06 -88.56 -13.00
CA ALA A 77 61.34 -88.86 -13.64
C ALA A 77 61.88 -87.73 -14.54
N SER A 78 61.03 -86.79 -14.97
CA SER A 78 61.43 -85.59 -15.72
C SER A 78 62.07 -84.49 -14.85
N ASP A 79 61.82 -84.51 -13.54
CA ASP A 79 62.44 -83.60 -12.56
C ASP A 79 63.83 -84.11 -12.11
N PHE A 80 64.28 -85.27 -12.60
CA PHE A 80 65.60 -85.84 -12.36
C PHE A 80 66.36 -86.12 -13.67
N SER A 81 67.69 -86.10 -13.62
CA SER A 81 68.55 -86.43 -14.77
C SER A 81 69.85 -87.10 -14.31
N THR A 82 70.51 -87.87 -15.21
CA THR A 82 71.78 -88.55 -14.91
C THR A 82 72.89 -88.19 -15.88
N SER A 83 74.14 -88.20 -15.40
CA SER A 83 75.35 -88.17 -16.23
C SER A 83 75.94 -89.57 -16.48
N ALA A 84 75.28 -90.63 -16.01
CA ALA A 84 75.75 -92.01 -16.12
C ALA A 84 75.77 -92.52 -17.57
N VAL A 85 76.74 -93.40 -17.87
CA VAL A 85 76.86 -94.11 -19.15
C VAL A 85 77.22 -95.58 -18.92
N PRO A 86 76.82 -96.50 -19.83
CA PRO A 86 77.17 -97.92 -19.74
C PRO A 86 78.68 -98.15 -19.62
N LYS A 87 79.10 -99.03 -18.69
CA LYS A 87 80.50 -99.18 -18.29
C LYS A 87 80.78 -100.57 -17.73
N VAL A 88 81.97 -101.10 -18.03
CA VAL A 88 82.51 -102.31 -17.38
C VAL A 88 83.41 -101.89 -16.22
N ILE A 89 83.15 -102.42 -15.02
CA ILE A 89 83.88 -102.15 -13.77
C ILE A 89 84.58 -103.43 -13.33
N ARG A 90 85.92 -103.41 -13.31
CA ARG A 90 86.72 -104.59 -12.94
C ARG A 90 86.81 -104.74 -11.43
N LYS A 91 87.30 -105.90 -10.97
CA LYS A 91 87.60 -106.19 -9.56
C LYS A 91 88.29 -105.01 -8.87
N GLY A 92 87.59 -104.37 -7.94
CA GLY A 92 88.11 -103.27 -7.11
C GLY A 92 88.19 -101.89 -7.79
N ASP A 93 87.79 -101.77 -9.06
CA ASP A 93 87.56 -100.45 -9.69
C ASP A 93 86.24 -99.85 -9.19
N THR A 94 86.11 -98.53 -9.28
CA THR A 94 84.87 -97.80 -9.00
C THR A 94 84.39 -96.97 -10.20
N TYR A 95 83.15 -96.48 -10.13
CA TYR A 95 82.56 -95.59 -11.11
C TYR A 95 81.64 -94.57 -10.43
N ASP A 96 82.06 -93.31 -10.51
CA ASP A 96 81.27 -92.16 -10.11
C ASP A 96 80.34 -91.69 -11.25
N PHE A 97 79.08 -91.45 -10.94
CA PHE A 97 78.14 -90.75 -11.81
C PHE A 97 77.20 -89.86 -11.00
N GLU A 98 76.67 -88.81 -11.62
CA GLU A 98 75.77 -87.87 -10.93
C GLU A 98 74.30 -88.13 -11.26
N ILE A 99 73.45 -87.89 -10.27
CA ILE A 99 72.03 -87.61 -10.44
C ILE A 99 71.77 -86.16 -10.05
N THR A 100 71.04 -85.42 -10.87
CA THR A 100 70.63 -84.04 -10.62
C THR A 100 69.11 -83.97 -10.50
N PHE A 101 68.63 -83.46 -9.37
CA PHE A 101 67.23 -83.07 -9.16
C PHE A 101 67.06 -81.60 -9.56
N ALA A 102 66.07 -81.30 -10.40
CA ALA A 102 65.82 -79.99 -10.99
C ALA A 102 64.31 -79.77 -11.23
N PRO A 103 63.51 -79.54 -10.18
CA PRO A 103 62.05 -79.56 -10.27
C PRO A 103 61.45 -78.40 -11.07
N LEU A 104 60.48 -78.73 -11.92
CA LEU A 104 59.68 -77.78 -12.71
C LEU A 104 58.28 -77.52 -12.13
N THR A 105 57.87 -78.26 -11.09
CA THR A 105 56.56 -78.14 -10.44
C THR A 105 56.65 -78.43 -8.95
N GLU A 106 55.84 -77.75 -8.14
CA GLU A 106 55.79 -77.88 -6.68
C GLU A 106 55.30 -79.25 -6.19
N GLY A 107 55.68 -79.61 -4.97
CA GLY A 107 55.26 -80.83 -4.28
C GLY A 107 56.38 -81.83 -4.03
N ASN A 108 56.04 -82.97 -3.43
CA ASN A 108 56.99 -84.07 -3.23
C ASN A 108 57.26 -84.78 -4.57
N LYS A 109 58.52 -85.14 -4.81
CA LYS A 109 59.03 -85.71 -6.06
C LYS A 109 59.73 -87.02 -5.79
N GLU A 110 59.44 -88.06 -6.58
CA GLU A 110 60.00 -89.40 -6.44
C GLU A 110 60.23 -90.05 -7.80
N ALA A 111 61.41 -90.64 -7.97
CA ALA A 111 61.75 -91.49 -9.11
C ALA A 111 62.68 -92.63 -8.67
N ILE A 112 62.80 -93.65 -9.51
CA ILE A 112 63.70 -94.80 -9.31
C ILE A 112 64.72 -94.79 -10.45
N LEU A 113 66.01 -94.71 -10.11
CA LEU A 113 67.09 -95.01 -11.03
C LEU A 113 67.27 -96.53 -11.07
N GLU A 114 66.89 -97.14 -12.19
CA GLU A 114 67.19 -98.53 -12.50
C GLU A 114 68.54 -98.63 -13.21
N ILE A 115 69.37 -99.57 -12.77
CA ILE A 115 70.72 -99.83 -13.27
C ILE A 115 70.76 -101.29 -13.73
N THR A 116 70.80 -101.51 -15.04
CA THR A 116 70.79 -102.84 -15.66
C THR A 116 72.22 -103.38 -15.73
N THR A 117 72.45 -104.58 -15.22
CA THR A 117 73.79 -105.19 -15.15
C THR A 117 73.78 -106.67 -15.55
N ASN A 118 74.96 -107.21 -15.88
CA ASN A 118 75.15 -108.64 -16.16
C ASN A 118 74.84 -109.58 -14.97
N ILE A 119 74.62 -109.03 -13.76
CA ILE A 119 74.11 -109.74 -12.56
C ILE A 119 72.68 -109.28 -12.16
N GLY A 120 71.92 -108.75 -13.11
CA GLY A 120 70.53 -108.30 -12.97
C GLY A 120 70.37 -106.85 -12.53
N GLU A 121 69.15 -106.34 -12.66
CA GLU A 121 68.74 -104.98 -12.32
C GLU A 121 69.04 -104.60 -10.85
N LYS A 122 69.31 -103.32 -10.62
CA LYS A 122 69.48 -102.69 -9.29
C LYS A 122 68.71 -101.37 -9.30
N GLU A 123 67.94 -101.11 -8.25
CA GLU A 123 67.14 -99.90 -8.10
C GLU A 123 67.76 -98.97 -7.04
N VAL A 124 67.69 -97.67 -7.30
CA VAL A 124 68.06 -96.60 -6.35
C VAL A 124 66.92 -95.59 -6.33
N THR A 125 66.27 -95.42 -5.18
CA THR A 125 65.18 -94.43 -5.05
C THR A 125 65.75 -93.03 -4.89
N VAL A 126 65.26 -92.07 -5.68
CA VAL A 126 65.64 -90.66 -5.59
C VAL A 126 64.41 -89.81 -5.29
N THR A 127 64.53 -88.95 -4.27
CA THR A 127 63.41 -88.13 -3.77
C THR A 127 63.82 -86.67 -3.58
N GLY A 128 62.83 -85.78 -3.52
CA GLY A 128 63.01 -84.39 -3.13
C GLY A 128 61.68 -83.69 -2.90
N VAL A 129 61.72 -82.43 -2.45
CA VAL A 129 60.53 -81.60 -2.25
C VAL A 129 60.71 -80.28 -3.00
N ALA A 130 59.88 -80.05 -4.00
CA ALA A 130 59.84 -78.82 -4.76
C ALA A 130 58.96 -77.78 -4.04
N THR A 131 59.55 -76.65 -3.63
CA THR A 131 58.82 -75.52 -3.03
C THR A 131 58.50 -74.43 -4.05
N PRO A 132 57.42 -73.66 -3.83
CA PRO A 132 57.13 -72.47 -4.64
C PRO A 132 58.32 -71.52 -4.67
N LYS A 133 58.48 -70.85 -5.80
CA LYS A 133 59.41 -69.73 -5.97
C LYS A 133 58.85 -68.50 -5.25
N PRO A 134 59.57 -67.90 -4.28
CA PRO A 134 59.06 -66.75 -3.54
C PRO A 134 58.72 -65.54 -4.44
N LEU A 135 57.60 -64.86 -4.16
CA LEU A 135 57.06 -63.75 -4.94
C LEU A 135 56.60 -62.56 -4.05
N PRO A 136 56.93 -61.30 -4.41
CA PRO A 136 56.41 -60.13 -3.71
C PRO A 136 54.91 -59.92 -3.95
N THR A 137 54.18 -59.40 -2.96
CA THR A 137 52.78 -58.97 -3.11
C THR A 137 52.62 -57.57 -2.58
N VAL A 138 51.92 -56.71 -3.34
CA VAL A 138 51.83 -55.26 -3.06
C VAL A 138 50.40 -54.89 -2.68
N ASP A 139 50.19 -54.69 -1.39
CA ASP A 139 48.97 -54.11 -0.86
C ASP A 139 49.12 -52.60 -0.68
N LEU A 140 48.03 -51.86 -0.95
CA LEU A 140 47.94 -50.41 -0.80
C LEU A 140 46.80 -50.12 0.19
N SER A 141 47.02 -49.24 1.16
CA SER A 141 45.97 -48.87 2.12
C SER A 141 44.81 -48.10 1.48
N GLU A 142 45.07 -47.45 0.35
CA GLU A 142 44.11 -46.65 -0.42
C GLU A 142 44.30 -46.93 -1.92
N THR A 143 43.28 -46.60 -2.73
CA THR A 143 43.38 -46.56 -4.21
C THR A 143 43.18 -45.16 -4.80
N THR A 144 42.71 -44.22 -3.98
CA THR A 144 42.45 -42.82 -4.34
C THR A 144 42.86 -41.91 -3.19
N LEU A 145 43.48 -40.77 -3.47
CA LEU A 145 43.68 -39.68 -2.52
C LEU A 145 42.89 -38.46 -2.99
N SER A 146 41.96 -38.01 -2.16
CA SER A 146 41.17 -36.80 -2.39
C SER A 146 41.60 -35.70 -1.42
N PHE A 147 41.91 -34.52 -1.97
CA PHE A 147 42.41 -33.35 -1.23
C PHE A 147 41.33 -32.26 -1.02
N GLY A 148 40.10 -32.50 -1.48
CA GLY A 148 39.00 -31.53 -1.33
C GLY A 148 39.25 -30.20 -2.04
N ASP A 149 38.79 -29.11 -1.42
CA ASP A 149 38.96 -27.73 -1.89
C ASP A 149 40.21 -27.11 -1.24
N VAL A 150 41.18 -26.68 -2.05
CA VAL A 150 42.42 -26.02 -1.61
C VAL A 150 42.62 -24.72 -2.38
N GLU A 151 42.94 -23.62 -1.69
CA GLU A 151 43.18 -22.33 -2.32
C GLU A 151 44.41 -22.33 -3.23
N ILE A 152 44.36 -21.57 -4.31
CA ILE A 152 45.47 -21.42 -5.24
C ILE A 152 46.72 -20.85 -4.54
N ASN A 153 47.86 -21.52 -4.76
CA ASN A 153 49.15 -21.34 -4.09
C ASN A 153 49.23 -21.77 -2.61
N GLN A 154 48.18 -22.36 -2.04
CA GLN A 154 48.29 -23.14 -0.79
C GLN A 154 48.60 -24.62 -1.12
N THR A 155 48.84 -25.42 -0.08
CA THR A 155 49.15 -26.85 -0.19
C THR A 155 48.41 -27.67 0.85
N ASP A 156 47.98 -28.88 0.48
CA ASP A 156 47.48 -29.90 1.41
C ASP A 156 48.21 -31.25 1.19
N ASP A 157 48.32 -32.06 2.24
CA ASP A 157 49.12 -33.30 2.28
C ASP A 157 48.26 -34.52 2.64
N ALA A 158 48.20 -35.50 1.74
CA ALA A 158 47.52 -36.78 1.96
C ALA A 158 48.52 -37.94 1.97
N THR A 159 48.24 -39.00 2.73
CA THR A 159 49.15 -40.15 2.87
C THR A 159 48.45 -41.49 2.67
N PHE A 160 49.18 -42.46 2.15
CA PHE A 160 48.80 -43.88 2.10
C PHE A 160 50.00 -44.75 2.48
N THR A 161 49.77 -46.05 2.72
CA THR A 161 50.85 -47.00 3.02
C THR A 161 50.85 -48.15 2.02
N ILE A 162 52.05 -48.47 1.52
CA ILE A 162 52.37 -49.67 0.75
C ILE A 162 52.84 -50.74 1.73
N THR A 163 52.38 -51.98 1.56
CA THR A 163 52.83 -53.14 2.34
C THR A 163 53.30 -54.25 1.41
N ASN A 164 54.47 -54.84 1.69
CA ASN A 164 54.85 -56.10 1.09
C ASN A 164 54.26 -57.27 1.88
N SER A 165 53.20 -57.87 1.36
CA SER A 165 52.50 -59.02 1.96
C SER A 165 52.87 -60.37 1.33
N GLY A 166 53.81 -60.37 0.37
CA GLY A 166 54.34 -61.58 -0.26
C GLY A 166 55.45 -62.25 0.56
N ASP A 167 56.06 -63.28 -0.02
CA ASP A 167 57.15 -64.06 0.59
C ASP A 167 58.53 -63.78 -0.01
N ALA A 168 58.64 -62.81 -0.93
CA ALA A 168 59.91 -62.23 -1.40
C ALA A 168 59.96 -60.70 -1.32
N ASP A 169 61.18 -60.16 -1.43
CA ASP A 169 61.47 -58.73 -1.36
C ASP A 169 60.84 -57.91 -2.50
N LEU A 170 60.04 -56.90 -2.13
CA LEU A 170 59.38 -55.97 -3.04
C LEU A 170 60.32 -54.80 -3.37
N GLU A 171 60.91 -54.80 -4.56
CA GLU A 171 61.68 -53.67 -5.06
C GLU A 171 60.74 -52.61 -5.65
N ILE A 172 60.70 -51.42 -5.05
CA ILE A 172 59.97 -50.24 -5.55
C ILE A 172 60.99 -49.31 -6.21
N THR A 173 60.96 -49.20 -7.54
CA THR A 173 62.01 -48.55 -8.34
C THR A 173 61.70 -47.10 -8.71
N ALA A 174 60.43 -46.71 -8.78
CA ALA A 174 60.03 -45.33 -9.11
C ALA A 174 58.65 -44.95 -8.55
N PHE A 175 58.49 -43.65 -8.30
CA PHE A 175 57.22 -42.96 -8.03
C PHE A 175 57.06 -41.86 -9.07
N GLU A 176 56.04 -41.94 -9.92
CA GLU A 176 55.83 -40.98 -11.02
C GLU A 176 54.39 -40.43 -11.03
N VAL A 177 54.24 -39.11 -10.85
CA VAL A 177 52.95 -38.43 -11.01
C VAL A 177 52.71 -38.17 -12.51
N LYS A 178 51.56 -38.61 -13.00
CA LYS A 178 51.13 -38.53 -14.41
C LYS A 178 49.69 -38.02 -14.52
N GLY A 179 49.25 -37.72 -15.75
CA GLY A 179 47.93 -37.14 -16.03
C GLY A 179 47.97 -35.62 -16.25
N THR A 180 46.79 -35.03 -16.49
CA THR A 180 46.65 -33.63 -16.98
C THR A 180 47.14 -32.59 -15.98
N ASN A 181 46.87 -32.78 -14.68
CA ASN A 181 47.28 -31.85 -13.63
C ASN A 181 48.53 -32.32 -12.85
N ALA A 182 49.37 -33.18 -13.45
CA ALA A 182 50.50 -33.80 -12.76
C ALA A 182 51.51 -32.81 -12.14
N SER A 183 51.61 -31.58 -12.64
CA SER A 183 52.44 -30.51 -12.06
C SER A 183 51.85 -29.85 -10.80
N GLU A 184 50.58 -30.11 -10.49
CA GLU A 184 49.87 -29.60 -9.31
C GLU A 184 49.83 -30.63 -8.17
N PHE A 185 50.47 -31.80 -8.35
CA PHE A 185 50.68 -32.80 -7.30
C PHE A 185 52.16 -33.19 -7.24
N SER A 186 52.69 -33.50 -6.07
CA SER A 186 54.08 -33.95 -5.92
C SER A 186 54.26 -34.98 -4.81
N THR A 187 55.34 -35.77 -4.89
CA THR A 187 55.78 -36.65 -3.81
C THR A 187 57.31 -36.69 -3.78
N ALA A 188 57.89 -36.72 -2.58
CA ALA A 188 59.34 -36.66 -2.34
C ALA A 188 59.90 -38.00 -1.81
N VAL A 189 59.25 -39.11 -2.16
CA VAL A 189 59.56 -40.44 -1.62
C VAL A 189 60.54 -41.19 -2.53
N ALA A 190 61.65 -41.66 -1.95
CA ALA A 190 62.70 -42.39 -2.68
C ALA A 190 62.29 -43.85 -3.02
N ALA A 191 62.92 -44.41 -4.05
CA ALA A 191 62.93 -45.86 -4.34
C ALA A 191 63.52 -46.67 -3.16
N GLU A 192 63.03 -47.89 -2.94
CA GLU A 192 63.45 -48.76 -1.81
C GLU A 192 63.00 -50.21 -2.02
N THR A 193 63.74 -51.16 -1.46
CA THR A 193 63.32 -52.57 -1.36
C THR A 193 62.68 -52.84 -0.01
N LEU A 194 61.41 -53.25 -0.01
CA LEU A 194 60.68 -53.65 1.19
C LEU A 194 60.80 -55.17 1.37
N ALA A 195 61.48 -55.57 2.45
CA ALA A 195 61.50 -56.96 2.90
C ALA A 195 60.08 -57.50 3.19
N VAL A 196 59.93 -58.81 3.29
CA VAL A 196 58.67 -59.48 3.65
C VAL A 196 58.05 -58.88 4.92
N GLY A 197 56.78 -58.46 4.86
CA GLY A 197 56.06 -57.78 5.93
C GLY A 197 56.43 -56.29 6.11
N GLY A 198 57.34 -55.75 5.29
CA GLY A 198 57.77 -54.36 5.32
C GLY A 198 56.71 -53.39 4.80
N THR A 199 56.66 -52.20 5.40
CA THR A 199 55.69 -51.15 5.07
C THR A 199 56.36 -49.82 4.73
N LYS A 200 55.75 -49.05 3.83
CA LYS A 200 56.22 -47.72 3.43
C LYS A 200 55.07 -46.74 3.30
N THR A 201 55.04 -45.73 4.17
CA THR A 201 54.12 -44.61 4.05
C THR A 201 54.61 -43.65 2.97
N VAL A 202 53.71 -43.23 2.09
CA VAL A 202 53.94 -42.29 0.99
C VAL A 202 53.08 -41.07 1.24
N SER A 203 53.71 -39.88 1.25
CA SER A 203 53.02 -38.59 1.29
C SER A 203 52.93 -38.01 -0.10
N VAL A 204 51.79 -37.45 -0.45
CA VAL A 204 51.53 -36.73 -1.70
C VAL A 204 50.98 -35.36 -1.34
N THR A 205 51.59 -34.30 -1.88
CA THR A 205 51.18 -32.91 -1.69
C THR A 205 50.38 -32.45 -2.90
N PHE A 206 49.21 -31.85 -2.69
CA PHE A 206 48.45 -31.13 -3.71
C PHE A 206 48.70 -29.63 -3.57
N ALA A 207 48.99 -28.96 -4.69
CA ALA A 207 49.39 -27.56 -4.77
C ALA A 207 48.74 -26.89 -6.00
N PRO A 208 47.45 -26.53 -5.95
CA PRO A 208 46.74 -25.96 -7.09
C PRO A 208 47.27 -24.58 -7.48
N THR A 209 47.38 -24.35 -8.78
CA THR A 209 47.88 -23.08 -9.37
C THR A 209 46.81 -22.31 -10.15
N THR A 210 45.68 -22.96 -10.44
CA THR A 210 44.53 -22.41 -11.18
C THR A 210 43.24 -23.06 -10.69
N GLU A 211 42.08 -22.41 -10.90
CA GLU A 211 40.80 -22.89 -10.38
C GLU A 211 40.29 -24.19 -11.04
N GLY A 212 39.39 -24.86 -10.33
CA GLY A 212 38.64 -26.02 -10.81
C GLY A 212 39.22 -27.37 -10.38
N ASN A 213 38.48 -28.44 -10.71
CA ASN A 213 38.85 -29.81 -10.37
C ASN A 213 40.15 -30.22 -11.06
N LYS A 214 41.03 -30.88 -10.31
CA LYS A 214 42.36 -31.33 -10.69
C LYS A 214 42.42 -32.84 -10.58
N THR A 215 42.93 -33.51 -11.61
CA THR A 215 43.13 -34.96 -11.57
C THR A 215 44.49 -35.37 -12.11
N ALA A 216 45.09 -36.33 -11.40
CA ALA A 216 46.36 -36.95 -11.72
C ALA A 216 46.35 -38.42 -11.26
N SER A 217 47.45 -39.13 -11.50
CA SER A 217 47.65 -40.49 -11.02
C SER A 217 49.11 -40.65 -10.58
N LEU A 218 49.33 -41.21 -9.40
CA LEU A 218 50.65 -41.63 -8.96
C LEU A 218 50.86 -43.09 -9.39
N GLU A 219 51.78 -43.29 -10.34
CA GLU A 219 52.27 -44.62 -10.71
C GLU A 219 53.43 -45.03 -9.81
N ILE A 220 53.39 -46.28 -9.35
CA ILE A 220 54.37 -46.90 -8.45
C ILE A 220 54.96 -48.10 -9.18
N THR A 221 56.20 -47.99 -9.65
CA THR A 221 56.86 -49.05 -10.42
C THR A 221 57.54 -50.04 -9.47
N THR A 222 57.22 -51.33 -9.61
CA THR A 222 57.78 -52.41 -8.77
C THR A 222 58.28 -53.59 -9.59
N ASN A 223 59.07 -54.48 -8.98
CA ASN A 223 59.50 -55.74 -9.59
C ASN A 223 58.35 -56.71 -9.95
N VAL A 224 57.13 -56.48 -9.44
CA VAL A 224 55.89 -57.21 -9.83
C VAL A 224 54.92 -56.35 -10.65
N GLY A 225 55.40 -55.26 -11.27
CA GLY A 225 54.65 -54.40 -12.17
C GLY A 225 54.30 -53.03 -11.60
N VAL A 226 53.50 -52.25 -12.34
CA VAL A 226 53.07 -50.90 -11.94
C VAL A 226 51.77 -50.97 -11.16
N LYS A 227 51.69 -50.25 -10.03
CA LYS A 227 50.44 -49.93 -9.33
C LYS A 227 50.09 -48.46 -9.53
N VAL A 228 48.81 -48.10 -9.35
CA VAL A 228 48.31 -46.74 -9.61
C VAL A 228 47.40 -46.28 -8.46
N ILE A 229 47.66 -45.08 -7.95
CA ILE A 229 46.76 -44.33 -7.07
C ILE A 229 46.12 -43.20 -7.89
N VAL A 230 44.81 -43.02 -7.81
CA VAL A 230 44.13 -41.84 -8.37
C VAL A 230 44.31 -40.65 -7.44
N LEU A 231 44.58 -39.47 -7.98
CA LEU A 231 44.71 -38.22 -7.23
C LEU A 231 43.62 -37.25 -7.69
N ASP A 232 42.81 -36.74 -6.76
CA ASP A 232 41.79 -35.74 -7.04
C ASP A 232 41.77 -34.59 -6.02
N GLY A 233 41.43 -33.40 -6.48
CA GLY A 233 41.30 -32.21 -5.65
C GLY A 233 40.70 -31.06 -6.45
N LYS A 234 40.52 -29.90 -5.84
CA LYS A 234 39.98 -28.72 -6.52
C LYS A 234 40.73 -27.47 -6.07
N GLY A 235 41.30 -26.77 -7.05
CA GLY A 235 41.79 -25.41 -6.85
C GLY A 235 40.62 -24.46 -6.67
N THR A 236 40.58 -23.71 -5.57
CA THR A 236 39.64 -22.59 -5.38
C THR A 236 40.36 -21.26 -5.52
N ALA A 237 39.61 -20.21 -5.90
CA ALA A 237 40.07 -18.85 -5.73
C ALA A 237 40.54 -18.61 -4.28
N VAL A 238 41.54 -17.75 -4.10
CA VAL A 238 41.91 -17.23 -2.78
C VAL A 238 40.72 -16.47 -2.23
N ALA A 239 40.38 -16.68 -0.96
CA ALA A 239 39.23 -16.05 -0.35
C ALA A 239 39.45 -14.54 -0.15
N GLU A 240 38.75 -13.71 -0.93
CA GLU A 240 38.76 -12.25 -0.80
C GLU A 240 37.43 -11.75 -0.21
N PRO A 241 37.44 -10.76 0.70
CA PRO A 241 36.23 -10.04 1.11
C PRO A 241 35.86 -8.99 0.05
N VAL A 242 34.56 -8.75 -0.17
CA VAL A 242 34.09 -7.78 -1.18
C VAL A 242 33.06 -6.84 -0.57
N MET A 243 33.45 -5.58 -0.34
CA MET A 243 32.59 -4.56 0.23
C MET A 243 31.66 -3.93 -0.82
N ILE A 244 30.34 -4.00 -0.60
CA ILE A 244 29.33 -3.31 -1.42
C ILE A 244 28.42 -2.46 -0.53
N PHE A 245 28.05 -1.25 -0.99
CA PHE A 245 27.07 -0.39 -0.33
C PHE A 245 25.71 -0.43 -1.02
N SER A 246 24.62 -0.31 -0.25
CA SER A 246 23.25 -0.20 -0.78
C SER A 246 22.97 1.09 -1.57
N GLU A 247 23.74 2.15 -1.32
CA GLU A 247 23.69 3.43 -2.05
C GLU A 247 25.09 4.05 -2.07
N SER A 248 25.58 4.48 -3.23
CA SER A 248 26.85 5.23 -3.36
C SER A 248 26.82 6.11 -4.61
N PRO A 249 27.08 7.43 -4.52
CA PRO A 249 27.20 8.21 -3.28
C PRO A 249 25.84 8.36 -2.57
N ILE A 250 25.86 8.56 -1.26
CA ILE A 250 24.66 8.87 -0.46
C ILE A 250 24.15 10.26 -0.86
N ALA A 251 22.99 10.32 -1.49
CA ALA A 251 22.36 11.56 -1.95
C ALA A 251 21.17 11.93 -1.05
N PHE A 252 21.32 12.99 -0.25
CA PHE A 252 20.28 13.50 0.64
C PHE A 252 19.29 14.47 -0.04
N GLY A 253 19.62 14.95 -1.25
CA GLY A 253 18.77 15.92 -1.95
C GLY A 253 18.76 17.29 -1.28
N ASN A 254 17.62 17.98 -1.27
CA ASN A 254 17.45 19.28 -0.63
C ASN A 254 16.95 19.11 0.82
N VAL A 255 17.60 19.76 1.77
CA VAL A 255 17.21 19.81 3.19
C VAL A 255 17.31 21.26 3.66
N GLU A 256 16.32 21.73 4.42
CA GLU A 256 16.33 23.10 4.93
C GLU A 256 17.44 23.32 5.96
N VAL A 257 18.04 24.51 5.95
CA VAL A 257 19.08 24.88 6.92
C VAL A 257 18.56 24.75 8.36
N GLY A 258 19.25 23.94 9.16
CA GLY A 258 18.90 23.63 10.55
C GLY A 258 17.97 22.43 10.76
N GLN A 259 17.44 21.81 9.69
CA GLN A 259 16.74 20.53 9.76
C GLN A 259 17.72 19.35 9.57
N GLU A 260 17.31 18.13 9.93
CA GLU A 260 18.07 16.91 9.66
C GLU A 260 17.28 15.94 8.75
N LEU A 261 18.02 15.20 7.91
CA LEU A 261 17.50 14.05 7.16
C LEU A 261 18.42 12.84 7.36
N SER A 262 17.83 11.69 7.67
CA SER A 262 18.52 10.42 7.87
C SER A 262 18.39 9.50 6.66
N LYS A 263 19.42 8.71 6.38
CA LYS A 263 19.40 7.56 5.47
C LYS A 263 20.03 6.34 6.12
N ASN A 264 19.39 5.19 5.97
CA ASN A 264 19.96 3.89 6.33
C ASN A 264 20.76 3.33 5.15
N ILE A 265 22.01 2.99 5.40
CA ILE A 265 22.96 2.46 4.42
C ILE A 265 23.40 1.08 4.89
N THR A 266 23.41 0.10 3.99
CA THR A 266 23.87 -1.25 4.28
C THR A 266 25.21 -1.51 3.62
N ILE A 267 26.19 -1.98 4.39
CA ILE A 267 27.41 -2.62 3.90
C ILE A 267 27.13 -4.12 3.80
N SER A 268 27.42 -4.70 2.66
CA SER A 268 27.34 -6.14 2.42
C SER A 268 28.74 -6.70 2.15
N ASN A 269 29.07 -7.85 2.74
CA ASN A 269 30.23 -8.62 2.29
C ASN A 269 29.75 -9.68 1.29
N THR A 270 30.00 -9.45 0.00
CA THR A 270 29.67 -10.42 -1.07
C THR A 270 30.88 -11.26 -1.49
N GLY A 271 31.96 -11.22 -0.71
CA GLY A 271 33.16 -12.03 -0.91
C GLY A 271 33.08 -13.40 -0.20
N THR A 272 34.21 -14.09 -0.17
CA THR A 272 34.37 -15.43 0.41
C THR A 272 35.25 -15.46 1.67
N ALA A 273 35.93 -14.35 2.00
CA ALA A 273 36.59 -14.14 3.30
C ALA A 273 35.89 -13.07 4.15
N ASP A 274 36.23 -13.01 5.44
CA ASP A 274 35.73 -12.02 6.39
C ASP A 274 36.18 -10.60 6.03
N LEU A 275 35.24 -9.65 6.00
CA LEU A 275 35.48 -8.24 5.72
C LEU A 275 35.69 -7.46 7.03
N ASP A 276 36.94 -7.13 7.34
CA ASP A 276 37.32 -6.35 8.52
C ASP A 276 37.38 -4.84 8.20
N ILE A 277 36.48 -4.07 8.80
CA ILE A 277 36.52 -2.61 8.79
C ILE A 277 37.28 -2.16 10.05
N THR A 278 38.46 -1.58 9.88
CA THR A 278 39.42 -1.33 10.97
C THR A 278 39.49 0.12 11.45
N ASN A 279 39.19 1.09 10.58
CA ASN A 279 39.21 2.52 10.91
C ASN A 279 38.26 3.29 10.00
N VAL A 280 37.40 4.15 10.57
CA VAL A 280 36.39 4.90 9.83
C VAL A 280 36.35 6.36 10.26
N ASN A 281 36.39 7.28 9.30
CA ASN A 281 36.37 8.72 9.53
C ASN A 281 35.53 9.44 8.45
N ILE A 282 34.91 10.56 8.79
CA ILE A 282 34.33 11.47 7.78
C ILE A 282 35.43 12.44 7.31
N VAL A 283 35.52 12.63 6.00
CA VAL A 283 36.50 13.49 5.34
C VAL A 283 35.82 14.38 4.28
N GLY A 284 36.42 15.53 3.96
CA GLY A 284 35.92 16.42 2.90
C GLY A 284 36.27 17.89 3.14
N GLY A 285 35.48 18.78 2.52
CA GLY A 285 35.59 20.23 2.73
C GLY A 285 34.93 20.69 4.04
N SER A 286 34.79 22.00 4.23
CA SER A 286 34.13 22.59 5.42
C SER A 286 32.70 22.05 5.64
N THR A 287 31.97 21.79 4.56
CA THR A 287 30.60 21.26 4.59
C THR A 287 30.52 19.76 4.90
N SER A 288 31.65 19.04 5.01
CA SER A 288 31.66 17.65 5.48
C SER A 288 31.18 17.51 6.94
N SER A 289 31.29 18.59 7.72
CA SER A 289 30.76 18.71 9.07
C SER A 289 29.23 18.65 9.18
N TYR A 290 28.51 18.75 8.06
CA TYR A 290 27.05 18.60 8.02
C TYR A 290 26.60 17.13 7.95
N PHE A 291 27.54 16.18 7.81
CA PHE A 291 27.26 14.75 7.78
C PHE A 291 27.74 14.07 9.06
N SER A 292 26.96 13.13 9.58
CA SER A 292 27.34 12.33 10.75
C SER A 292 26.82 10.89 10.67
N VAL A 293 27.51 9.96 11.33
CA VAL A 293 27.07 8.58 11.52
C VAL A 293 26.44 8.45 12.90
N VAL A 294 25.26 7.86 13.00
CA VAL A 294 24.60 7.63 14.29
C VAL A 294 25.37 6.58 15.09
N GLY A 295 25.67 6.90 16.34
CA GLY A 295 26.63 6.15 17.17
C GLY A 295 28.11 6.53 16.95
N GLY A 296 28.40 7.48 16.06
CA GLY A 296 29.76 7.90 15.69
C GLY A 296 30.45 6.92 14.74
N THR A 297 31.52 7.35 14.05
CA THR A 297 32.16 6.50 13.02
C THR A 297 32.77 5.21 13.59
N SER A 298 33.07 5.15 14.88
CA SER A 298 33.51 3.93 15.57
C SER A 298 32.46 2.81 15.58
N SER A 299 31.16 3.08 15.36
CA SER A 299 30.13 2.04 15.26
C SER A 299 30.28 1.15 14.02
N LEU A 300 31.01 1.63 13.01
CA LEU A 300 31.31 0.92 11.76
C LEU A 300 32.54 0.00 11.84
N ILE A 301 33.34 0.08 12.90
CA ILE A 301 34.54 -0.76 13.08
C ILE A 301 34.10 -2.16 13.52
N ARG A 302 34.16 -3.13 12.61
CA ARG A 302 33.64 -4.50 12.79
C ARG A 302 34.11 -5.44 11.68
N THR A 303 34.05 -6.73 11.96
CA THR A 303 34.07 -7.80 10.94
C THR A 303 32.67 -8.00 10.35
N ILE A 304 32.56 -8.32 9.06
CA ILE A 304 31.34 -8.77 8.38
C ILE A 304 31.68 -10.08 7.65
N VAL A 305 31.10 -11.20 8.07
CA VAL A 305 31.42 -12.53 7.50
C VAL A 305 30.84 -12.68 6.07
N PRO A 306 31.32 -13.65 5.25
CA PRO A 306 30.79 -13.90 3.91
C PRO A 306 29.26 -14.02 3.84
N GLY A 307 28.64 -13.23 2.96
CA GLY A 307 27.19 -13.17 2.75
C GLY A 307 26.42 -12.32 3.77
N ASP A 308 27.07 -11.86 4.84
CA ASP A 308 26.44 -11.09 5.91
C ASP A 308 26.41 -9.59 5.59
N THR A 309 25.58 -8.84 6.34
CA THR A 309 25.36 -7.41 6.09
C THR A 309 25.29 -6.59 7.38
N TYR A 310 25.61 -5.30 7.30
CA TYR A 310 25.51 -4.36 8.41
C TYR A 310 24.87 -3.04 7.96
N THR A 311 23.72 -2.69 8.54
CA THR A 311 23.02 -1.42 8.28
C THR A 311 23.33 -0.39 9.36
N PHE A 312 23.63 0.84 8.93
CA PHE A 312 23.91 1.99 9.77
C PHE A 312 23.17 3.24 9.27
N GLU A 313 22.91 4.20 10.17
CA GLU A 313 22.22 5.45 9.85
C GLU A 313 23.23 6.60 9.66
N VAL A 314 23.09 7.32 8.55
CA VAL A 314 23.85 8.54 8.24
C VAL A 314 22.88 9.72 8.20
N LYS A 315 23.22 10.81 8.89
CA LYS A 315 22.45 12.06 8.91
C LYS A 315 23.12 13.14 8.08
N PHE A 316 22.31 13.98 7.46
CA PHE A 316 22.69 15.27 6.89
C PHE A 316 21.91 16.40 7.58
N THR A 317 22.64 17.40 8.08
CA THR A 317 22.12 18.55 8.83
C THR A 317 22.83 19.84 8.35
N PRO A 318 22.35 20.48 7.26
CA PRO A 318 23.02 21.64 6.68
C PRO A 318 22.96 22.86 7.62
N SER A 319 24.12 23.48 7.89
CA SER A 319 24.20 24.71 8.71
C SER A 319 24.22 26.01 7.87
N SER A 320 24.22 25.91 6.55
CA SER A 320 24.11 27.04 5.62
C SER A 320 23.51 26.60 4.29
N GLU A 321 23.06 27.55 3.49
CA GLU A 321 22.59 27.28 2.13
C GLU A 321 23.73 26.86 1.20
N GLY A 322 23.39 26.14 0.14
CA GLY A 322 24.30 25.69 -0.91
C GLY A 322 24.62 24.18 -0.88
N PHE A 323 25.41 23.74 -1.85
CA PHE A 323 25.80 22.34 -2.00
C PHE A 323 26.86 21.93 -0.96
N ALA A 324 26.60 20.82 -0.28
CA ALA A 324 27.44 20.22 0.75
C ALA A 324 27.91 18.83 0.31
N SER A 325 29.17 18.51 0.61
CA SER A 325 29.72 17.18 0.32
C SER A 325 30.80 16.74 1.30
N GLY A 326 30.95 15.43 1.40
CA GLY A 326 32.01 14.74 2.14
C GLY A 326 32.07 13.29 1.70
N SER A 327 32.88 12.48 2.38
CA SER A 327 32.90 11.03 2.23
C SER A 327 33.09 10.38 3.59
N ILE A 328 32.49 9.20 3.79
CA ILE A 328 32.92 8.27 4.83
C ILE A 328 34.10 7.49 4.23
N ARG A 329 35.26 7.54 4.88
CA ARG A 329 36.47 6.81 4.50
C ARG A 329 36.60 5.57 5.39
N LEU A 330 36.68 4.38 4.79
CA LEU A 330 36.71 3.09 5.48
C LEU A 330 38.00 2.31 5.14
N ILE A 331 38.90 2.19 6.12
CA ILE A 331 40.07 1.32 6.02
C ILE A 331 39.64 -0.12 6.28
N ASN A 332 39.94 -1.01 5.34
CA ASN A 332 39.45 -2.38 5.37
C ASN A 332 40.43 -3.37 4.70
N ASN A 333 40.11 -4.66 4.70
CA ASN A 333 40.95 -5.75 4.19
C ASN A 333 40.56 -6.29 2.80
N SER A 334 39.62 -5.66 2.08
CA SER A 334 39.32 -6.02 0.68
C SER A 334 40.37 -5.49 -0.31
N ASN A 335 40.21 -5.87 -1.58
CA ASN A 335 41.10 -5.42 -2.66
C ASN A 335 41.12 -3.89 -2.86
N ASP A 336 40.07 -3.16 -2.47
CA ASP A 336 40.14 -1.74 -2.16
C ASP A 336 40.21 -1.53 -0.64
N SER A 337 41.42 -1.33 -0.12
CA SER A 337 41.67 -1.19 1.32
C SER A 337 41.39 0.22 1.88
N ASP A 338 41.05 1.21 1.04
CA ASP A 338 40.82 2.61 1.45
C ASP A 338 39.62 3.22 0.73
N VAL A 339 38.42 2.72 1.07
CA VAL A 339 37.16 3.00 0.36
C VAL A 339 36.57 4.34 0.79
N PHE A 340 36.14 5.15 -0.19
CA PHE A 340 35.49 6.45 0.04
C PHE A 340 34.01 6.42 -0.39
N LEU A 341 33.11 6.19 0.57
CA LEU A 341 31.67 6.32 0.36
C LEU A 341 31.28 7.81 0.35
N GLY A 342 31.10 8.37 -0.84
CA GLY A 342 30.73 9.78 -1.03
C GLY A 342 29.35 10.13 -0.46
N MET A 343 29.19 11.37 -0.02
CA MET A 343 27.96 11.95 0.54
C MET A 343 27.71 13.32 -0.09
N ASN A 344 26.46 13.61 -0.44
CA ASN A 344 26.06 14.91 -0.97
C ASN A 344 24.64 15.31 -0.56
N GLY A 345 24.42 16.61 -0.43
CA GLY A 345 23.11 17.23 -0.17
C GLY A 345 23.18 18.73 -0.36
N THR A 346 22.03 19.39 -0.46
CA THR A 346 21.94 20.84 -0.64
C THR A 346 21.19 21.43 0.56
N GLY A 347 21.85 22.34 1.28
CA GLY A 347 21.16 23.22 2.21
C GLY A 347 20.30 24.22 1.43
N THR A 348 18.99 24.25 1.67
CA THR A 348 18.08 25.25 1.11
C THR A 348 17.63 26.24 2.17
N ALA A 349 17.34 27.48 1.77
CA ALA A 349 16.65 28.43 2.63
C ALA A 349 15.41 27.78 3.24
N PRO A 350 15.11 28.01 4.55
CA PRO A 350 13.85 27.59 5.13
C PRO A 350 12.68 28.16 4.34
N ALA A 351 11.64 27.36 4.12
CA ALA A 351 10.48 27.74 3.34
C ALA A 351 9.76 28.94 3.97
N GLN A 352 9.91 30.12 3.38
CA GLN A 352 9.26 31.35 3.86
C GLN A 352 7.89 31.54 3.19
N PRO A 353 6.87 32.00 3.94
CA PRO A 353 5.62 32.49 3.37
C PRO A 353 5.83 33.84 2.69
N ALA A 354 5.01 34.15 1.70
CA ALA A 354 5.04 35.45 1.02
C ALA A 354 3.61 35.92 0.72
N ILE A 355 3.13 36.91 1.47
CA ILE A 355 1.76 37.41 1.35
C ILE A 355 1.62 38.27 0.09
N ALA A 356 0.56 37.99 -0.67
CA ALA A 356 0.06 38.81 -1.76
C ALA A 356 -1.45 38.97 -1.60
N PHE A 357 -2.03 39.90 -2.34
CA PHE A 357 -3.48 40.06 -2.48
C PHE A 357 -3.85 39.94 -3.95
N SER A 358 -5.00 39.34 -4.26
CA SER A 358 -5.51 39.29 -5.64
C SER A 358 -5.82 40.68 -6.19
N GLU A 359 -6.16 41.62 -5.30
CA GLU A 359 -6.45 43.02 -5.59
C GLU A 359 -5.60 43.93 -4.70
N ILE A 360 -5.21 45.10 -5.20
CA ILE A 360 -4.51 46.13 -4.41
C ILE A 360 -5.45 47.22 -3.88
N VAL A 361 -6.65 47.32 -4.45
CA VAL A 361 -7.70 48.25 -4.03
C VAL A 361 -9.08 47.65 -4.24
N LEU A 362 -9.94 47.71 -3.22
CA LEU A 362 -11.38 47.46 -3.38
C LEU A 362 -12.09 48.80 -3.58
N ASN A 363 -12.59 49.03 -4.80
CA ASN A 363 -13.35 50.22 -5.14
C ASN A 363 -14.85 49.91 -5.20
N PHE A 364 -15.58 50.31 -4.17
CA PHE A 364 -17.03 50.13 -4.07
C PHE A 364 -17.84 51.11 -4.94
N GLY A 365 -17.17 52.08 -5.59
CA GLY A 365 -17.82 53.07 -6.44
C GLY A 365 -18.69 54.04 -5.65
N ASP A 366 -19.73 54.54 -6.30
CA ASP A 366 -20.75 55.40 -5.70
C ASP A 366 -21.82 54.57 -4.99
N VAL A 367 -22.06 54.85 -3.70
CA VAL A 367 -23.13 54.24 -2.89
C VAL A 367 -23.89 55.33 -2.14
N THR A 368 -25.21 55.30 -2.18
CA THR A 368 -26.06 56.26 -1.45
C THR A 368 -25.86 56.14 0.05
N VAL A 369 -25.76 57.26 0.75
CA VAL A 369 -25.68 57.30 2.23
C VAL A 369 -26.83 56.50 2.86
N GLY A 370 -26.50 55.70 3.87
CA GLY A 370 -27.42 54.79 4.57
C GLY A 370 -27.52 53.39 3.94
N ASN A 371 -27.34 53.26 2.63
CA ASN A 371 -27.41 51.96 1.94
C ASN A 371 -26.07 51.21 2.00
N SER A 372 -26.13 49.88 1.89
CA SER A 372 -24.94 49.05 1.64
C SER A 372 -24.76 48.88 0.12
N GLY A 373 -23.52 49.04 -0.33
CA GLY A 373 -23.12 48.64 -1.68
C GLY A 373 -22.98 47.12 -1.83
N ASN A 374 -22.60 46.69 -3.03
CA ASN A 374 -22.25 45.29 -3.26
C ASN A 374 -21.07 44.86 -2.39
N ASP A 375 -21.11 43.62 -1.90
CA ASP A 375 -19.96 42.98 -1.28
C ASP A 375 -18.85 42.79 -2.33
N LEU A 376 -17.61 43.15 -1.97
CA LEU A 376 -16.43 42.92 -2.80
C LEU A 376 -15.45 41.99 -2.08
N THR A 377 -14.89 41.06 -2.85
CA THR A 377 -13.96 40.04 -2.34
C THR A 377 -12.54 40.27 -2.85
N PHE A 378 -11.56 39.99 -2.01
CA PHE A 378 -10.17 39.76 -2.43
C PHE A 378 -9.63 38.49 -1.78
N GLU A 379 -8.62 37.90 -2.39
CA GLU A 379 -7.89 36.78 -1.80
C GLU A 379 -6.66 37.28 -1.04
N VAL A 380 -6.48 36.79 0.19
CA VAL A 380 -5.18 36.75 0.85
C VAL A 380 -4.44 35.53 0.32
N GLN A 381 -3.41 35.74 -0.48
CA GLN A 381 -2.67 34.69 -1.19
C GLN A 381 -1.32 34.45 -0.55
N ASN A 382 -0.92 33.18 -0.42
CA ASN A 382 0.43 32.80 -0.03
C ASN A 382 1.23 32.33 -1.25
N ASN A 383 2.02 33.24 -1.81
CA ASN A 383 2.90 32.96 -2.95
C ASN A 383 4.31 32.51 -2.50
N GLY A 384 4.48 32.20 -1.22
CA GLY A 384 5.69 31.64 -0.64
C GLY A 384 5.69 30.12 -0.65
N GLN A 385 6.76 29.53 -0.09
CA GLN A 385 6.91 28.08 0.05
C GLN A 385 6.61 27.58 1.47
N GLY A 386 6.58 28.46 2.46
CA GLY A 386 6.19 28.15 3.85
C GLY A 386 4.73 28.49 4.15
N ASN A 387 4.17 27.98 5.24
CA ASN A 387 2.83 28.34 5.71
C ASN A 387 2.75 29.83 6.10
N LEU A 388 1.77 30.53 5.55
CA LEU A 388 1.43 31.90 5.92
C LEU A 388 0.42 31.86 7.07
N GLU A 389 0.92 32.09 8.28
CA GLU A 389 0.11 32.21 9.50
C GLU A 389 -0.38 33.65 9.61
N VAL A 390 -1.67 33.86 9.31
CA VAL A 390 -2.37 35.13 9.49
C VAL A 390 -2.90 35.19 10.92
N SER A 391 -2.36 36.10 11.73
CA SER A 391 -2.77 36.26 13.13
C SER A 391 -4.05 37.09 13.28
N ASN A 392 -4.27 38.06 12.38
CA ASN A 392 -5.33 39.06 12.50
C ASN A 392 -5.67 39.67 11.12
N ILE A 393 -6.95 40.01 10.91
CA ILE A 393 -7.42 40.78 9.74
C ILE A 393 -8.34 41.88 10.26
N ARG A 394 -7.94 43.16 10.08
CA ARG A 394 -8.67 44.31 10.65
C ARG A 394 -8.69 45.52 9.74
N ILE A 395 -9.69 46.38 9.93
CA ILE A 395 -9.73 47.70 9.27
C ILE A 395 -8.91 48.71 10.09
N SER A 396 -8.16 49.57 9.41
CA SER A 396 -7.25 50.57 9.97
C SER A 396 -7.32 51.89 9.19
N GLY A 397 -7.16 53.02 9.87
CA GLY A 397 -6.95 54.34 9.27
C GLY A 397 -8.09 54.89 8.39
N GLY A 398 -9.06 55.56 9.00
CA GLY A 398 -10.06 56.38 8.30
C GLY A 398 -10.24 57.72 9.01
N ALA A 399 -10.36 58.82 8.25
CA ALA A 399 -10.51 60.18 8.80
C ALA A 399 -11.90 60.48 9.38
N ASN A 400 -12.84 59.53 9.23
CA ASN A 400 -14.12 59.45 9.92
C ASN A 400 -14.31 58.00 10.41
N GLY A 401 -15.28 57.78 11.31
CA GLY A 401 -15.50 56.52 12.00
C GLY A 401 -15.49 55.26 11.10
N ASN A 402 -15.00 54.17 11.69
CA ASN A 402 -14.90 52.83 11.12
C ASN A 402 -16.25 52.10 10.92
N ASN A 403 -17.36 52.84 10.87
CA ASN A 403 -18.71 52.33 10.59
C ASN A 403 -19.07 52.38 9.09
N ASN A 404 -18.23 52.96 8.24
CA ASN A 404 -18.45 53.03 6.79
C ASN A 404 -18.05 51.75 6.04
N PHE A 405 -17.18 50.93 6.62
CA PHE A 405 -16.69 49.67 6.02
C PHE A 405 -16.79 48.54 7.04
N THR A 406 -17.15 47.34 6.60
CA THR A 406 -17.21 46.13 7.43
C THR A 406 -16.59 44.93 6.72
N LEU A 407 -16.08 43.96 7.49
CA LEU A 407 -15.58 42.67 6.98
C LEU A 407 -16.62 41.60 7.28
N VAL A 408 -17.03 40.84 6.26
CA VAL A 408 -18.21 39.95 6.34
C VAL A 408 -17.83 38.53 6.78
N ASN A 409 -16.71 37.99 6.30
CA ASN A 409 -16.22 36.64 6.61
C ASN A 409 -14.74 36.66 7.05
N VAL A 410 -14.46 37.21 8.23
CA VAL A 410 -13.13 37.11 8.86
C VAL A 410 -13.17 36.16 10.06
N SER A 411 -12.59 34.98 9.88
CA SER A 411 -12.03 34.19 10.97
C SER A 411 -10.53 34.44 11.04
N SER A 412 -9.98 34.68 12.24
CA SER A 412 -8.54 34.73 12.50
C SER A 412 -8.24 34.15 13.89
N PRO A 413 -7.10 33.45 14.10
CA PRO A 413 -6.03 33.20 13.14
C PRO A 413 -6.40 32.24 12.00
N GLN A 414 -5.63 32.23 10.91
CA GLN A 414 -5.73 31.30 9.78
C GLN A 414 -4.35 30.86 9.32
N THR A 415 -4.23 29.58 8.93
CA THR A 415 -3.04 29.04 8.27
C THR A 415 -3.31 28.90 6.78
N ILE A 416 -2.57 29.61 5.94
CA ILE A 416 -2.69 29.54 4.47
C ILE A 416 -1.47 28.78 3.92
N ALA A 417 -1.71 27.59 3.40
CA ALA A 417 -0.68 26.73 2.82
C ALA A 417 -0.01 27.37 1.58
N PRO A 418 1.20 26.92 1.19
CA PRO A 418 1.89 27.41 -0.01
C PRO A 418 1.02 27.32 -1.27
N ASN A 419 1.07 28.37 -2.10
CA ASN A 419 0.27 28.53 -3.33
C ASN A 419 -1.26 28.42 -3.12
N SER A 420 -1.74 28.63 -1.89
CA SER A 420 -3.16 28.65 -1.52
C SER A 420 -3.62 30.05 -1.11
N SER A 421 -4.92 30.25 -0.96
CA SER A 421 -5.48 31.55 -0.58
C SER A 421 -6.71 31.47 0.33
N TYR A 422 -7.05 32.60 0.97
CA TYR A 422 -8.22 32.79 1.83
C TYR A 422 -9.03 34.00 1.34
N VAL A 423 -10.31 33.81 1.04
CA VAL A 423 -11.19 34.86 0.49
C VAL A 423 -11.74 35.75 1.61
N VAL A 424 -11.39 37.03 1.59
CA VAL A 424 -11.93 38.07 2.48
C VAL A 424 -12.96 38.91 1.71
N THR A 425 -14.18 38.96 2.24
CA THR A 425 -15.28 39.80 1.76
C THR A 425 -15.38 41.06 2.61
N ALA A 426 -15.42 42.22 1.96
CA ALA A 426 -15.66 43.52 2.58
C ALA A 426 -16.91 44.19 2.00
N ARG A 427 -17.56 45.03 2.81
CA ARG A 427 -18.78 45.77 2.48
C ARG A 427 -18.60 47.26 2.78
N PHE A 428 -19.11 48.11 1.91
CA PHE A 428 -19.18 49.57 2.10
C PHE A 428 -20.62 50.01 2.35
N THR A 429 -20.82 50.84 3.39
CA THR A 429 -22.12 51.35 3.85
C THR A 429 -21.95 52.80 4.31
N PRO A 430 -21.86 53.79 3.39
CA PRO A 430 -21.51 55.17 3.73
C PRO A 430 -22.50 55.81 4.70
N GLN A 431 -21.97 56.45 5.74
CA GLN A 431 -22.74 57.10 6.81
C GLN A 431 -22.84 58.63 6.65
N SER A 432 -22.17 59.18 5.63
CA SER A 432 -22.23 60.59 5.23
C SER A 432 -21.63 60.76 3.83
N GLU A 433 -21.81 61.92 3.23
CA GLU A 433 -21.43 62.19 1.83
C GLU A 433 -19.91 62.26 1.60
N GLY A 434 -19.49 62.14 0.35
CA GLY A 434 -18.13 62.25 -0.12
C GLY A 434 -17.27 60.99 0.05
N GLN A 435 -16.07 61.04 -0.52
CA GLN A 435 -15.15 59.90 -0.58
C GLN A 435 -14.73 59.40 0.80
N LYS A 436 -14.91 58.10 1.02
CA LYS A 436 -14.45 57.35 2.20
C LYS A 436 -13.33 56.41 1.76
N ASN A 437 -12.19 56.50 2.44
CA ASN A 437 -11.06 55.59 2.25
C ASN A 437 -10.70 54.96 3.61
N ALA A 438 -10.30 53.69 3.59
CA ALA A 438 -9.77 52.95 4.74
C ALA A 438 -8.79 51.86 4.27
N THR A 439 -8.03 51.25 5.16
CA THR A 439 -7.09 50.16 4.81
C THR A 439 -7.45 48.88 5.56
N ILE A 440 -7.60 47.76 4.86
CA ILE A 440 -7.58 46.43 5.49
C ILE A 440 -6.11 46.10 5.76
N VAL A 441 -5.77 45.78 7.01
CA VAL A 441 -4.45 45.30 7.41
C VAL A 441 -4.55 43.83 7.76
N VAL A 442 -3.75 43.01 7.08
CA VAL A 442 -3.52 41.61 7.39
C VAL A 442 -2.20 41.50 8.13
N GLU A 443 -2.24 40.98 9.35
CA GLU A 443 -1.07 40.77 10.22
C GLU A 443 -0.66 39.30 10.10
N SER A 444 0.62 39.03 9.79
CA SER A 444 1.07 37.67 9.44
C SER A 444 2.55 37.41 9.74
N ASN A 445 2.96 36.15 9.58
CA ASN A 445 4.36 35.71 9.71
C ASN A 445 5.25 35.93 8.45
N ASP A 446 4.78 36.66 7.42
CA ASP A 446 5.65 37.06 6.30
C ASP A 446 6.81 37.94 6.84
N PRO A 447 8.09 37.52 6.69
CA PRO A 447 9.23 38.24 7.26
C PRO A 447 9.54 39.57 6.54
N THR A 448 9.00 39.77 5.34
CA THR A 448 9.13 40.99 4.52
C THR A 448 7.93 41.92 4.64
N LYS A 449 6.74 41.39 4.93
CA LYS A 449 5.45 42.10 4.99
C LYS A 449 4.59 41.65 6.19
N PRO A 450 5.09 41.74 7.44
CA PRO A 450 4.35 41.23 8.62
C PRO A 450 3.03 41.98 8.88
N ASN A 451 2.86 43.17 8.27
CA ASN A 451 1.60 43.91 8.19
C ASN A 451 1.40 44.32 6.73
N TYR A 452 0.50 43.68 5.99
CA TYR A 452 0.24 43.99 4.58
C TYR A 452 -1.13 44.67 4.42
N GLY A 453 -1.18 45.73 3.61
CA GLY A 453 -2.31 46.67 3.56
C GLY A 453 -2.99 46.73 2.20
N LEU A 454 -4.30 46.53 2.17
CA LEU A 454 -5.17 46.71 0.99
C LEU A 454 -6.02 47.97 1.18
N ILE A 455 -6.12 48.82 0.17
CA ILE A 455 -6.93 50.06 0.24
C ILE A 455 -8.39 49.73 -0.09
N MET A 456 -9.32 50.15 0.76
CA MET A 456 -10.74 50.24 0.42
C MET A 456 -11.09 51.70 0.12
N GLN A 457 -11.84 51.92 -0.96
CA GLN A 457 -12.38 53.23 -1.30
C GLN A 457 -13.84 53.12 -1.79
N GLY A 458 -14.64 54.12 -1.48
CA GLY A 458 -16.01 54.25 -1.96
C GLY A 458 -16.50 55.67 -1.73
N ASN A 459 -17.46 56.13 -2.52
CA ASN A 459 -17.99 57.49 -2.43
C ASN A 459 -19.41 57.45 -1.86
N GLY A 460 -19.63 58.16 -0.75
CA GLY A 460 -20.97 58.37 -0.23
C GLY A 460 -21.69 59.41 -1.09
N LEU A 461 -22.65 59.00 -1.92
CA LEU A 461 -23.50 59.96 -2.61
C LEU A 461 -24.61 60.46 -1.67
N GLN A 462 -24.87 61.76 -1.76
CA GLN A 462 -26.15 62.33 -1.34
C GLN A 462 -27.28 61.49 -1.96
N ALA A 463 -28.35 61.22 -1.21
CA ALA A 463 -29.55 60.68 -1.81
C ALA A 463 -30.01 61.67 -2.89
N ALA A 464 -29.91 61.28 -4.15
CA ALA A 464 -30.35 62.13 -5.24
C ALA A 464 -31.81 62.51 -4.99
N THR A 465 -32.16 63.77 -5.21
CA THR A 465 -33.55 64.24 -5.15
C THR A 465 -34.36 63.51 -6.22
N GLY A 466 -34.92 62.36 -5.82
CA GLY A 466 -35.74 61.53 -6.68
C GLY A 466 -36.95 62.32 -7.17
N ASN A 467 -37.57 61.85 -8.25
CA ASN A 467 -38.77 62.47 -8.79
C ASN A 467 -39.78 62.68 -7.64
N VAL A 468 -40.06 63.93 -7.33
CA VAL A 468 -40.97 64.31 -6.24
C VAL A 468 -42.39 63.91 -6.63
N VAL A 469 -43.11 63.28 -5.71
CA VAL A 469 -44.51 62.92 -5.91
C VAL A 469 -45.34 64.20 -5.95
N ASN A 470 -46.12 64.39 -7.02
CA ASN A 470 -46.99 65.56 -7.14
C ASN A 470 -48.20 65.41 -6.20
N ILE A 471 -48.12 66.02 -5.03
CA ILE A 471 -49.19 66.02 -4.01
C ILE A 471 -49.76 67.44 -3.91
N PRO A 472 -50.88 67.77 -4.59
CA PRO A 472 -51.38 69.14 -4.71
C PRO A 472 -52.21 69.59 -3.49
N ASP A 473 -52.83 68.67 -2.76
CA ASP A 473 -53.57 68.98 -1.53
C ASP A 473 -52.58 69.19 -0.37
N ALA A 474 -52.60 70.40 0.20
CA ALA A 474 -51.67 70.79 1.26
C ALA A 474 -51.87 70.01 2.56
N ASN A 475 -53.10 69.55 2.87
CA ASN A 475 -53.38 68.76 4.06
C ASN A 475 -52.90 67.32 3.87
N PHE A 476 -53.07 66.75 2.67
CA PHE A 476 -52.54 65.43 2.34
C PHE A 476 -51.01 65.42 2.30
N LYS A 477 -50.39 66.42 1.65
CA LYS A 477 -48.93 66.58 1.63
C LYS A 477 -48.35 66.75 3.05
N ALA A 478 -48.97 67.57 3.89
CA ALA A 478 -48.54 67.75 5.28
C ALA A 478 -48.67 66.46 6.11
N ALA A 479 -49.71 65.64 5.87
CA ALA A 479 -49.88 64.37 6.56
C ALA A 479 -48.79 63.34 6.18
N LEU A 480 -48.42 63.26 4.89
CA LEU A 480 -47.36 62.37 4.42
C LEU A 480 -45.96 62.81 4.89
N ILE A 481 -45.66 64.11 4.83
CA ILE A 481 -44.39 64.69 5.32
C ILE A 481 -44.23 64.51 6.83
N GLY A 482 -45.35 64.50 7.57
CA GLY A 482 -45.38 64.30 9.02
C GLY A 482 -45.13 62.86 9.48
N ASP A 483 -45.21 61.87 8.60
CA ASP A 483 -44.83 60.49 8.90
C ASP A 483 -43.35 60.26 8.55
N SER A 484 -42.47 60.20 9.55
CA SER A 484 -41.04 59.95 9.37
C SER A 484 -40.69 58.50 8.95
N SER A 485 -41.68 57.64 8.75
CA SER A 485 -41.52 56.35 8.05
C SER A 485 -41.92 56.41 6.57
N ILE A 486 -42.51 57.52 6.12
CA ILE A 486 -42.71 57.86 4.71
C ILE A 486 -41.61 58.85 4.27
N ASN A 487 -41.53 60.02 4.92
CA ASN A 487 -40.50 61.03 4.73
C ASN A 487 -39.22 60.58 5.46
N THR A 488 -38.50 59.65 4.83
CA THR A 488 -37.34 58.95 5.40
C THR A 488 -36.07 59.80 5.40
N ASN A 489 -35.94 60.72 4.44
CA ASN A 489 -34.79 61.62 4.36
C ASN A 489 -34.98 62.92 5.18
N GLY A 490 -36.23 63.28 5.51
CA GLY A 490 -36.59 64.47 6.29
C GLY A 490 -36.54 65.80 5.52
N ASP A 491 -36.44 65.79 4.18
CA ASP A 491 -36.18 67.00 3.37
C ASP A 491 -37.39 67.92 3.17
N GLY A 492 -38.60 67.41 3.43
CA GLY A 492 -39.85 68.17 3.33
C GLY A 492 -40.58 68.04 1.99
N GLU A 493 -40.08 67.19 1.09
CA GLU A 493 -40.83 66.62 -0.02
C GLU A 493 -41.08 65.13 0.22
N ILE A 494 -41.81 64.48 -0.69
CA ILE A 494 -41.92 63.01 -0.75
C ILE A 494 -41.40 62.58 -2.11
N GLN A 495 -40.40 61.70 -2.17
CA GLN A 495 -39.91 61.19 -3.46
C GLN A 495 -40.57 59.86 -3.84
N VAL A 496 -40.66 59.58 -5.14
CA VAL A 496 -41.25 58.32 -5.66
C VAL A 496 -40.57 57.09 -5.06
N SER A 497 -39.28 57.14 -4.77
CA SER A 497 -38.53 56.07 -4.09
C SER A 497 -39.05 55.78 -2.67
N GLU A 498 -39.46 56.82 -1.94
CA GLU A 498 -39.99 56.68 -0.58
C GLU A 498 -41.41 56.13 -0.59
N ALA A 499 -42.27 56.69 -1.46
CA ALA A 499 -43.63 56.22 -1.66
C ALA A 499 -43.67 54.74 -2.10
N GLN A 500 -42.73 54.32 -2.97
CA GLN A 500 -42.59 52.92 -3.39
C GLN A 500 -42.00 52.02 -2.30
N ALA A 501 -41.12 52.54 -1.42
CA ALA A 501 -40.58 51.77 -0.30
C ALA A 501 -41.60 51.56 0.84
N TYR A 502 -42.57 52.48 0.99
CA TYR A 502 -43.54 52.43 2.07
C TYR A 502 -44.58 51.32 1.88
N THR A 503 -44.58 50.38 2.82
CA THR A 503 -45.49 49.22 2.90
C THR A 503 -46.58 49.36 3.98
N GLY A 504 -46.56 50.50 4.69
CA GLY A 504 -47.37 50.74 5.89
C GLY A 504 -48.83 51.07 5.61
N VAL A 505 -49.39 51.92 6.49
CA VAL A 505 -50.81 52.22 6.55
C VAL A 505 -51.01 53.73 6.62
N ILE A 506 -51.52 54.31 5.53
CA ILE A 506 -51.80 55.75 5.45
C ILE A 506 -53.12 56.04 6.17
N ARG A 507 -53.08 56.93 7.15
CA ARG A 507 -54.24 57.40 7.93
C ARG A 507 -54.34 58.91 7.86
N VAL A 508 -55.35 59.40 7.15
CA VAL A 508 -55.59 60.82 6.89
C VAL A 508 -57.06 61.20 7.17
N ASP A 509 -57.66 60.51 8.15
CA ASP A 509 -59.04 60.69 8.58
C ASP A 509 -59.26 62.09 9.20
N GLY A 510 -60.30 62.82 8.75
CA GLY A 510 -60.73 64.08 9.35
C GLY A 510 -59.87 65.31 9.02
N LEU A 511 -58.95 65.22 8.05
CA LEU A 511 -57.97 66.27 7.74
C LEU A 511 -58.44 67.34 6.74
N ASN A 512 -59.71 67.30 6.31
CA ASN A 512 -60.27 68.18 5.27
C ASN A 512 -59.44 68.12 3.97
N ILE A 513 -59.15 66.91 3.51
CA ILE A 513 -58.50 66.62 2.22
C ILE A 513 -59.59 66.55 1.13
N ALA A 514 -59.34 67.17 -0.01
CA ALA A 514 -60.21 67.15 -1.18
C ALA A 514 -59.62 66.38 -2.37
N ASP A 515 -58.29 66.28 -2.45
CA ASP A 515 -57.56 65.59 -3.51
C ASP A 515 -56.45 64.71 -2.90
N VAL A 516 -56.29 63.49 -3.43
CA VAL A 516 -55.25 62.52 -3.01
C VAL A 516 -54.34 62.09 -4.17
N THR A 517 -54.28 62.90 -5.23
CA THR A 517 -53.24 62.79 -6.27
C THR A 517 -51.85 62.71 -5.62
N GLY A 518 -51.02 61.78 -6.12
CA GLY A 518 -49.78 61.34 -5.50
C GLY A 518 -49.89 60.02 -4.75
N LEU A 519 -51.10 59.61 -4.31
CA LEU A 519 -51.34 58.30 -3.71
C LEU A 519 -50.94 57.15 -4.65
N GLU A 520 -51.04 57.34 -5.97
CA GLU A 520 -50.65 56.36 -6.97
C GLU A 520 -49.16 55.99 -6.98
N ALA A 521 -48.28 56.78 -6.34
CA ALA A 521 -46.88 56.42 -6.14
C ALA A 521 -46.69 55.38 -5.02
N PHE A 522 -47.65 55.26 -4.09
CA PHE A 522 -47.63 54.37 -2.94
C PHE A 522 -48.10 52.94 -3.30
N VAL A 523 -47.40 52.31 -4.23
CA VAL A 523 -47.82 51.04 -4.87
C VAL A 523 -47.87 49.83 -3.92
N ASN A 524 -47.23 49.92 -2.75
CA ASN A 524 -47.01 48.81 -1.82
C ASN A 524 -47.78 48.91 -0.48
N ILE A 525 -48.65 49.91 -0.29
CA ILE A 525 -49.36 50.12 0.98
C ILE A 525 -50.41 49.05 1.26
N SER A 526 -50.59 48.72 2.55
CA SER A 526 -51.48 47.64 3.00
C SER A 526 -52.88 48.13 3.39
N GLU A 527 -53.01 49.33 3.95
CA GLU A 527 -54.32 49.94 4.21
C GLU A 527 -54.34 51.45 3.89
N PHE A 528 -55.49 51.98 3.47
CA PHE A 528 -55.73 53.42 3.27
C PHE A 528 -57.01 53.86 3.99
N HIS A 529 -56.90 54.88 4.85
CA HIS A 529 -58.01 55.44 5.64
C HIS A 529 -58.07 56.95 5.47
N ALA A 530 -59.17 57.45 4.92
CA ALA A 530 -59.42 58.86 4.62
C ALA A 530 -60.88 59.25 4.92
N MET A 531 -61.41 58.77 6.05
CA MET A 531 -62.79 59.04 6.47
C MET A 531 -62.99 60.50 6.86
N ASN A 532 -64.22 61.02 6.74
CA ASN A 532 -64.60 62.39 7.13
C ASN A 532 -63.78 63.47 6.40
N ASN A 533 -63.67 63.35 5.08
CA ASN A 533 -62.94 64.27 4.20
C ASN A 533 -63.88 64.82 3.12
N ALA A 534 -63.33 65.58 2.17
CA ALA A 534 -64.08 66.23 1.10
C ALA A 534 -63.95 65.54 -0.27
N LEU A 535 -63.37 64.33 -0.33
CA LEU A 535 -63.02 63.64 -1.58
C LEU A 535 -64.23 63.50 -2.52
N THR A 536 -64.09 63.99 -3.76
CA THR A 536 -65.12 63.85 -4.83
C THR A 536 -64.78 62.75 -5.84
N SER A 537 -63.50 62.42 -5.96
CA SER A 537 -62.97 61.27 -6.69
C SER A 537 -61.73 60.71 -5.96
N ILE A 538 -61.30 59.50 -6.34
CA ILE A 538 -60.05 58.89 -5.91
C ILE A 538 -59.55 57.93 -7.01
N ASN A 539 -58.24 57.82 -7.19
CA ASN A 539 -57.61 56.82 -8.07
C ASN A 539 -56.82 55.85 -7.20
N LEU A 540 -57.16 54.55 -7.27
CA LEU A 540 -56.48 53.47 -6.53
C LEU A 540 -55.82 52.45 -7.47
N SER A 541 -55.77 52.72 -8.78
CA SER A 541 -55.37 51.74 -9.82
C SER A 541 -53.96 51.17 -9.66
N GLN A 542 -53.05 51.90 -8.99
CA GLN A 542 -51.68 51.44 -8.72
C GLN A 542 -51.53 50.80 -7.33
N ASN A 543 -52.45 51.06 -6.39
CA ASN A 543 -52.40 50.59 -5.00
C ASN A 543 -53.01 49.18 -4.87
N THR A 544 -52.57 48.27 -5.74
CA THR A 544 -53.13 46.91 -5.91
C THR A 544 -52.98 46.03 -4.67
N THR A 545 -52.05 46.38 -3.77
CA THR A 545 -51.72 45.68 -2.52
C THR A 545 -52.68 45.94 -1.35
N ILE A 546 -53.59 46.93 -1.45
CA ILE A 546 -54.44 47.33 -0.34
C ILE A 546 -55.39 46.19 0.07
N ILE A 547 -55.31 45.76 1.33
CA ILE A 547 -56.24 44.79 1.94
C ILE A 547 -57.39 45.47 2.70
N ARG A 548 -57.27 46.75 3.04
CA ARG A 548 -58.33 47.53 3.71
C ARG A 548 -58.44 48.96 3.20
N LEU A 549 -59.66 49.34 2.80
CA LEU A 549 -60.00 50.68 2.33
C LEU A 549 -61.11 51.30 3.21
N SER A 550 -60.90 52.53 3.65
CA SER A 550 -61.88 53.29 4.44
C SER A 550 -62.05 54.73 3.93
N LEU A 551 -63.16 54.98 3.22
CA LEU A 551 -63.52 56.26 2.58
C LEU A 551 -64.86 56.81 3.10
N LYS A 552 -65.32 56.33 4.27
CA LYS A 552 -66.60 56.73 4.87
C LYS A 552 -66.71 58.25 5.06
N ASN A 553 -67.89 58.83 4.80
CA ASN A 553 -68.20 60.25 4.96
C ASN A 553 -67.29 61.12 4.07
N ASN A 554 -67.57 61.06 2.76
CA ASN A 554 -66.93 61.81 1.68
C ASN A 554 -67.99 62.15 0.61
N ASN A 555 -67.59 62.75 -0.51
CA ASN A 555 -68.48 63.20 -1.59
C ASN A 555 -68.39 62.34 -2.87
N LEU A 556 -67.86 61.12 -2.80
CA LEU A 556 -67.59 60.27 -3.97
C LEU A 556 -68.89 59.94 -4.72
N THR A 557 -68.93 60.17 -6.03
CA THR A 557 -70.09 59.83 -6.90
C THR A 557 -69.88 58.52 -7.68
N SER A 558 -68.63 58.07 -7.80
CA SER A 558 -68.21 56.78 -8.33
C SER A 558 -66.96 56.30 -7.59
N LEU A 559 -66.66 55.00 -7.69
CA LEU A 559 -65.45 54.40 -7.15
C LEU A 559 -65.10 53.17 -8.00
N ASP A 560 -63.91 53.16 -8.60
CA ASP A 560 -63.35 52.00 -9.28
C ASP A 560 -62.39 51.28 -8.34
N LEU A 561 -62.59 49.97 -8.18
CA LEU A 561 -61.76 49.06 -7.38
C LEU A 561 -61.26 47.87 -8.21
N SER A 562 -61.42 47.89 -9.53
CA SER A 562 -61.13 46.75 -10.43
C SER A 562 -59.70 46.22 -10.33
N ALA A 563 -58.74 47.07 -9.94
CA ALA A 563 -57.34 46.73 -9.71
C ALA A 563 -57.02 46.28 -8.27
N ASN A 564 -57.91 46.52 -7.30
CA ASN A 564 -57.66 46.35 -5.86
C ASN A 564 -58.21 45.02 -5.32
N THR A 565 -58.02 43.93 -6.09
CA THR A 565 -58.61 42.61 -5.83
C THR A 565 -58.16 41.94 -4.51
N ALA A 566 -57.11 42.45 -3.88
CA ALA A 566 -56.64 42.05 -2.55
C ALA A 566 -57.57 42.49 -1.39
N LEU A 567 -58.52 43.41 -1.61
CA LEU A 567 -59.35 43.99 -0.56
C LEU A 567 -60.16 42.95 0.23
N GLN A 568 -59.93 42.94 1.54
CA GLN A 568 -60.64 42.13 2.53
C GLN A 568 -61.69 42.94 3.31
N THR A 569 -61.55 44.27 3.37
CA THR A 569 -62.50 45.18 4.03
C THR A 569 -62.65 46.47 3.24
N ILE A 570 -63.90 46.81 2.88
CA ILE A 570 -64.27 48.00 2.11
C ILE A 570 -65.34 48.77 2.90
N LEU A 571 -65.01 49.99 3.33
CA LEU A 571 -65.88 50.88 4.11
C LEU A 571 -66.07 52.21 3.35
N ILE A 572 -67.22 52.36 2.69
CA ILE A 572 -67.51 53.48 1.77
C ILE A 572 -68.84 54.17 2.11
N GLN A 573 -69.34 54.00 3.34
CA GLN A 573 -70.63 54.56 3.76
C GLN A 573 -70.66 56.09 3.68
N GLN A 574 -71.86 56.69 3.61
CA GLN A 574 -72.04 58.14 3.61
C GLN A 574 -71.24 58.79 2.47
N ASN A 575 -71.61 58.41 1.24
CA ASN A 575 -71.08 58.94 -0.02
C ASN A 575 -72.25 59.08 -1.02
N ASN A 576 -71.98 59.42 -2.28
CA ASN A 576 -72.99 59.59 -3.32
C ASN A 576 -72.94 58.51 -4.42
N ILE A 577 -72.25 57.39 -4.17
CA ILE A 577 -71.92 56.36 -5.18
C ILE A 577 -73.22 55.73 -5.74
N SER A 578 -73.34 55.67 -7.07
CA SER A 578 -74.55 55.19 -7.78
C SER A 578 -74.50 53.73 -8.23
N SER A 579 -73.30 53.16 -8.34
CA SER A 579 -73.05 51.77 -8.73
C SER A 579 -71.69 51.30 -8.19
N ILE A 580 -71.56 50.01 -7.85
CA ILE A 580 -70.29 49.41 -7.45
C ILE A 580 -70.18 47.97 -7.99
N ASP A 581 -69.02 47.64 -8.58
CA ASP A 581 -68.70 46.31 -9.08
C ASP A 581 -67.58 45.69 -8.24
N LEU A 582 -67.88 44.56 -7.59
CA LEU A 582 -66.96 43.81 -6.77
C LEU A 582 -66.66 42.40 -7.33
N THR A 583 -67.01 42.10 -8.58
CA THR A 583 -66.91 40.77 -9.24
C THR A 583 -65.64 39.98 -8.89
N ASN A 584 -64.47 40.65 -8.91
CA ASN A 584 -63.16 40.02 -8.73
C ASN A 584 -62.63 39.97 -7.28
N HIS A 585 -63.38 40.47 -6.28
CA HIS A 585 -62.91 40.58 -4.89
C HIS A 585 -63.16 39.31 -4.07
N SER A 586 -62.55 38.20 -4.46
CA SER A 586 -62.67 36.89 -3.78
C SER A 586 -62.22 36.91 -2.31
N SER A 587 -61.31 37.81 -1.95
CA SER A 587 -60.79 37.99 -0.58
C SER A 587 -61.74 38.73 0.37
N LEU A 588 -62.86 39.28 -0.13
CA LEU A 588 -63.70 40.22 0.61
C LEU A 588 -64.38 39.56 1.82
N GLY A 589 -64.12 40.09 3.01
CA GLY A 589 -64.64 39.61 4.29
C GLY A 589 -65.67 40.51 4.96
N ASN A 590 -65.62 41.83 4.68
CA ASN A 590 -66.53 42.84 5.22
C ASN A 590 -66.77 43.94 4.19
N PHE A 591 -68.03 44.18 3.82
CA PHE A 591 -68.41 45.28 2.92
C PHE A 591 -69.49 46.16 3.55
N GLN A 592 -69.25 47.47 3.56
CA GLN A 592 -70.16 48.46 4.12
C GLN A 592 -70.25 49.67 3.19
N CYS A 593 -71.40 49.86 2.56
CA CYS A 593 -71.69 50.98 1.66
C CYS A 593 -73.03 51.67 1.98
N GLY A 594 -73.51 51.56 3.22
CA GLY A 594 -74.72 52.23 3.68
C GLY A 594 -74.70 53.74 3.45
N ASP A 595 -75.87 54.38 3.35
CA ASP A 595 -76.02 55.81 3.04
C ASP A 595 -75.31 56.19 1.71
N ASN A 596 -75.81 55.66 0.59
CA ASN A 596 -75.31 55.94 -0.77
C ASN A 596 -76.48 55.94 -1.78
N ASN A 597 -76.19 56.07 -3.08
CA ASN A 597 -77.18 56.04 -4.16
C ASN A 597 -77.14 54.72 -4.96
N ILE A 598 -76.60 53.63 -4.39
CA ILE A 598 -76.28 52.41 -5.17
C ILE A 598 -77.57 51.76 -5.66
N SER A 599 -77.74 51.78 -6.98
CA SER A 599 -78.82 51.09 -7.69
C SER A 599 -78.36 49.78 -8.31
N THR A 600 -77.09 49.73 -8.74
CA THR A 600 -76.43 48.54 -9.32
C THR A 600 -75.30 48.09 -8.41
N LEU A 601 -75.47 46.94 -7.78
CA LEU A 601 -74.46 46.27 -6.95
C LEU A 601 -74.11 44.93 -7.59
N VAL A 602 -72.83 44.70 -7.90
CA VAL A 602 -72.31 43.38 -8.26
C VAL A 602 -71.40 42.90 -7.15
N LEU A 603 -71.72 41.75 -6.55
CA LEU A 603 -70.91 41.12 -5.49
C LEU A 603 -69.94 40.07 -6.09
N PRO A 604 -68.91 39.61 -5.35
CA PRO A 604 -67.90 38.70 -5.89
C PRO A 604 -68.49 37.37 -6.36
N ILE A 605 -68.17 36.94 -7.58
CA ILE A 605 -68.75 35.75 -8.23
C ILE A 605 -68.00 34.44 -7.92
N THR A 606 -67.04 34.49 -7.00
CA THR A 606 -66.28 33.32 -6.52
C THR A 606 -66.37 33.25 -5.00
N ALA A 607 -66.25 32.02 -4.46
CA ALA A 607 -66.47 31.75 -3.04
C ALA A 607 -65.55 32.61 -2.15
N ASN A 608 -66.14 33.56 -1.43
CA ASN A 608 -65.44 34.53 -0.59
C ASN A 608 -65.65 34.23 0.91
N SER A 609 -64.98 35.00 1.77
CA SER A 609 -65.10 34.91 3.23
C SER A 609 -66.03 35.98 3.82
N LEU A 610 -67.02 36.47 3.04
CA LEU A 610 -67.88 37.60 3.41
C LEU A 610 -68.75 37.26 4.62
N LYS A 611 -68.46 37.91 5.75
CA LYS A 611 -69.15 37.71 7.04
C LYS A 611 -70.16 38.80 7.36
N THR A 612 -69.97 40.00 6.81
CA THR A 612 -70.78 41.18 7.11
C THR A 612 -71.02 42.01 5.86
N LEU A 613 -72.29 42.32 5.60
CA LEU A 613 -72.76 43.04 4.43
C LEU A 613 -73.75 44.13 4.87
N TYR A 614 -73.36 45.40 4.74
CA TYR A 614 -74.11 46.60 5.15
C TYR A 614 -74.40 47.48 3.94
N LEU A 615 -75.66 47.49 3.50
CA LEU A 615 -76.17 48.08 2.26
C LEU A 615 -77.33 49.06 2.52
N GLU A 616 -77.58 49.45 3.78
CA GLU A 616 -78.70 50.30 4.18
C GLU A 616 -78.76 51.66 3.47
N HIS A 617 -79.95 52.27 3.34
CA HIS A 617 -80.11 53.58 2.71
C HIS A 617 -79.46 53.66 1.31
N ASN A 618 -79.94 52.81 0.40
CA ASN A 618 -79.49 52.73 -0.99
C ASN A 618 -80.71 52.50 -1.91
N GLN A 619 -80.49 52.16 -3.19
CA GLN A 619 -81.54 52.05 -4.22
C GLN A 619 -81.64 50.63 -4.81
N ILE A 620 -81.03 49.62 -4.17
CA ILE A 620 -80.83 48.27 -4.69
C ILE A 620 -82.18 47.55 -4.82
N SER A 621 -82.47 47.00 -6.01
CA SER A 621 -83.74 46.32 -6.33
C SER A 621 -83.67 44.78 -6.32
N SER A 622 -82.47 44.21 -6.47
CA SER A 622 -82.22 42.77 -6.41
C SER A 622 -80.90 42.47 -5.70
N LEU A 623 -80.87 41.43 -4.88
CA LEU A 623 -79.67 40.98 -4.17
C LEU A 623 -79.65 39.45 -4.12
N ASP A 624 -78.57 38.85 -4.63
CA ASP A 624 -78.24 37.44 -4.40
C ASP A 624 -77.11 37.35 -3.37
N VAL A 625 -77.30 36.50 -2.36
CA VAL A 625 -76.30 36.17 -1.33
C VAL A 625 -76.03 34.68 -1.24
N SER A 626 -76.61 33.86 -2.11
CA SER A 626 -76.58 32.39 -2.05
C SER A 626 -75.17 31.79 -2.07
N MET A 627 -74.19 32.51 -2.61
CA MET A 627 -72.78 32.11 -2.69
C MET A 627 -71.96 32.36 -1.40
N TYR A 628 -72.56 32.93 -0.33
CA TYR A 628 -71.84 33.43 0.84
C TYR A 628 -72.18 32.67 2.14
N PRO A 629 -71.78 31.39 2.28
CA PRO A 629 -72.15 30.53 3.43
C PRO A 629 -71.52 30.97 4.77
N ASP A 630 -70.54 31.89 4.75
CA ASP A 630 -69.93 32.48 5.93
C ASP A 630 -70.58 33.80 6.42
N LEU A 631 -71.59 34.30 5.70
CA LEU A 631 -72.33 35.51 6.02
C LEU A 631 -73.04 35.38 7.38
N ARG A 632 -72.96 36.42 8.21
CA ARG A 632 -73.50 36.46 9.58
C ARG A 632 -74.49 37.60 9.78
N THR A 633 -74.10 38.79 9.30
CA THR A 633 -74.90 40.01 9.38
C THR A 633 -75.22 40.52 7.98
N LEU A 634 -76.51 40.68 7.71
CA LEU A 634 -77.04 41.26 6.47
C LEU A 634 -77.94 42.44 6.82
N VAL A 635 -77.51 43.65 6.47
CA VAL A 635 -78.24 44.90 6.68
C VAL A 635 -78.55 45.52 5.32
N VAL A 636 -79.82 45.64 4.99
CA VAL A 636 -80.32 46.07 3.66
C VAL A 636 -81.53 47.01 3.77
N TYR A 637 -81.80 47.54 4.96
CA TYR A 637 -83.01 48.34 5.18
C TYR A 637 -82.99 49.67 4.43
N ASN A 638 -84.15 50.17 4.03
CA ASN A 638 -84.30 51.35 3.16
C ASN A 638 -83.60 51.14 1.80
N ASN A 639 -84.16 50.22 1.01
CA ASN A 639 -83.77 49.86 -0.36
C ASN A 639 -85.04 49.52 -1.19
N ASN A 640 -84.86 49.08 -2.44
CA ASN A 640 -85.95 48.75 -3.36
C ASN A 640 -86.22 47.23 -3.49
N LEU A 641 -85.64 46.38 -2.65
CA LEU A 641 -85.66 44.91 -2.81
C LEU A 641 -87.08 44.35 -2.84
N THR A 642 -87.34 43.43 -3.78
CA THR A 642 -88.64 42.74 -3.94
C THR A 642 -88.64 41.32 -3.37
N SER A 643 -87.48 40.69 -3.19
CA SER A 643 -87.33 39.44 -2.46
C SER A 643 -85.95 39.35 -1.79
N ILE A 644 -85.86 38.55 -0.73
CA ILE A 644 -84.61 38.13 -0.08
C ILE A 644 -84.72 36.63 0.25
N ASP A 645 -83.69 35.87 -0.08
CA ASP A 645 -83.51 34.49 0.38
C ASP A 645 -82.13 34.37 1.05
N ILE A 646 -82.10 33.84 2.27
CA ILE A 646 -80.87 33.55 3.02
C ILE A 646 -80.73 32.06 3.40
N SER A 647 -81.52 31.17 2.79
CA SER A 647 -81.51 29.73 3.11
C SER A 647 -80.17 29.04 2.86
N SER A 648 -79.41 29.51 1.85
CA SER A 648 -78.02 29.10 1.57
C SER A 648 -76.97 29.74 2.50
N ASN A 649 -77.38 30.56 3.47
CA ASN A 649 -76.48 31.29 4.37
C ASN A 649 -76.63 30.81 5.84
N PRO A 650 -76.17 29.59 6.17
CA PRO A 650 -76.45 28.94 7.45
C PRO A 650 -75.73 29.55 8.67
N LYS A 651 -74.95 30.63 8.48
CA LYS A 651 -74.31 31.38 9.57
C LYS A 651 -74.96 32.74 9.81
N VAL A 652 -75.95 33.14 9.01
CA VAL A 652 -76.70 34.39 9.24
C VAL A 652 -77.44 34.28 10.56
N ASN A 653 -77.26 35.29 11.41
CA ASN A 653 -77.93 35.45 12.69
C ASN A 653 -78.37 36.90 12.96
N SER A 654 -78.14 37.83 12.02
CA SER A 654 -78.62 39.20 12.11
C SER A 654 -79.07 39.70 10.73
N LEU A 655 -80.38 39.90 10.56
CA LEU A 655 -81.01 40.36 9.33
C LEU A 655 -81.83 41.64 9.59
N HIS A 656 -81.52 42.70 8.84
CA HIS A 656 -82.24 43.98 8.89
C HIS A 656 -82.74 44.35 7.49
N ALA A 657 -84.01 44.05 7.19
CA ALA A 657 -84.63 44.17 5.88
C ALA A 657 -85.88 45.09 5.87
N ARG A 658 -85.96 46.04 6.82
CA ARG A 658 -87.04 47.03 6.91
C ARG A 658 -87.10 47.95 5.69
N TYR A 659 -88.24 48.62 5.48
CA TYR A 659 -88.39 49.67 4.46
C TYR A 659 -87.87 49.21 3.08
N ASN A 660 -88.47 48.15 2.56
CA ASN A 660 -88.21 47.61 1.24
C ASN A 660 -89.56 47.28 0.55
N ASN A 661 -89.52 46.76 -0.67
CA ASN A 661 -90.71 46.42 -1.45
C ASN A 661 -91.04 44.91 -1.40
N LEU A 662 -90.49 44.17 -0.41
CA LEU A 662 -90.48 42.71 -0.39
C LEU A 662 -91.89 42.13 -0.53
N SER A 663 -92.08 41.18 -1.46
CA SER A 663 -93.25 40.31 -1.53
C SER A 663 -92.98 38.93 -0.91
N SER A 664 -91.73 38.45 -0.97
CA SER A 664 -91.28 37.21 -0.34
C SER A 664 -90.02 37.41 0.50
N LEU A 665 -89.91 36.63 1.58
CA LEU A 665 -88.75 36.58 2.45
C LEU A 665 -88.54 35.15 2.97
N ASN A 666 -87.42 34.54 2.62
CA ASN A 666 -87.03 33.22 3.10
C ASN A 666 -85.85 33.34 4.07
N VAL A 667 -86.10 33.07 5.35
CA VAL A 667 -85.08 33.03 6.40
C VAL A 667 -84.77 31.62 6.91
N ALA A 668 -85.32 30.56 6.29
CA ALA A 668 -85.10 29.17 6.69
C ALA A 668 -83.68 28.70 6.33
N ASN A 669 -82.70 29.02 7.17
CA ASN A 669 -81.26 28.77 6.96
C ASN A 669 -80.66 27.71 7.91
N GLY A 670 -81.49 27.01 8.70
CA GLY A 670 -81.08 26.03 9.70
C GLY A 670 -80.46 26.64 10.97
N ASN A 671 -80.52 27.96 11.13
CA ASN A 671 -79.85 28.69 12.20
C ASN A 671 -80.77 29.66 12.96
N ASN A 672 -82.09 29.67 12.71
CA ASN A 672 -83.04 30.63 13.28
C ASN A 672 -83.00 30.73 14.82
N VAL A 673 -82.74 29.61 15.50
CA VAL A 673 -82.56 29.54 16.97
C VAL A 673 -81.45 30.45 17.50
N ASN A 674 -80.45 30.80 16.69
CA ASN A 674 -79.31 31.63 17.06
C ASN A 674 -79.45 33.10 16.63
N PHE A 675 -80.57 33.50 15.99
CA PHE A 675 -80.74 34.88 15.50
C PHE A 675 -80.82 35.88 16.65
N LEU A 676 -80.01 36.92 16.53
CA LEU A 676 -80.02 38.13 17.35
C LEU A 676 -80.97 39.19 16.77
N TYR A 677 -81.18 39.22 15.45
CA TYR A 677 -82.14 40.11 14.79
C TYR A 677 -82.70 39.51 13.51
N MET A 678 -84.00 39.67 13.30
CA MET A 678 -84.74 39.44 12.06
C MET A 678 -85.83 40.52 11.98
N VAL A 679 -85.53 41.66 11.34
CA VAL A 679 -86.45 42.80 11.29
C VAL A 679 -86.84 43.16 9.86
N ALA A 680 -88.09 42.86 9.50
CA ALA A 680 -88.66 43.00 8.16
C ALA A 680 -89.98 43.82 8.14
N ASP A 681 -90.30 44.53 9.24
CA ASP A 681 -91.40 45.51 9.25
C ASP A 681 -91.21 46.64 8.22
N TRP A 682 -92.31 47.30 7.84
CA TRP A 682 -92.36 48.28 6.74
C TRP A 682 -92.04 47.71 5.34
N ASN A 683 -92.43 46.46 5.09
CA ASN A 683 -92.59 45.88 3.76
C ASN A 683 -94.09 45.66 3.49
N SER A 684 -94.75 46.55 2.75
CA SER A 684 -96.22 46.51 2.58
C SER A 684 -96.73 45.32 1.76
N ASN A 685 -95.86 44.74 0.93
CA ASN A 685 -96.22 43.70 -0.03
C ASN A 685 -95.95 42.28 0.52
N LEU A 686 -95.30 42.17 1.69
CA LEU A 686 -94.79 40.93 2.24
C LEU A 686 -95.91 40.18 2.98
N THR A 687 -96.49 39.18 2.34
CA THR A 687 -97.63 38.41 2.86
C THR A 687 -97.22 37.24 3.74
N CYS A 688 -95.98 36.74 3.60
CA CYS A 688 -95.51 35.51 4.22
C CYS A 688 -93.98 35.56 4.42
N ILE A 689 -93.51 35.00 5.54
CA ILE A 689 -92.07 34.81 5.82
C ILE A 689 -91.84 33.33 6.13
N GLN A 690 -90.94 32.69 5.36
CA GLN A 690 -90.55 31.30 5.56
C GLN A 690 -89.43 31.21 6.60
N HIS A 691 -89.56 30.30 7.58
CA HIS A 691 -88.61 30.07 8.67
C HIS A 691 -88.32 28.57 8.89
N ASP A 692 -87.33 28.27 9.73
CA ASP A 692 -86.90 26.90 10.02
C ASP A 692 -88.03 26.05 10.64
N ALA A 693 -88.12 24.79 10.21
CA ALA A 693 -89.07 23.83 10.78
C ALA A 693 -88.70 23.51 12.24
N GLY A 694 -89.66 23.69 13.15
CA GLY A 694 -89.47 23.49 14.60
C GLY A 694 -88.96 24.73 15.35
N PHE A 695 -88.68 25.84 14.67
CA PHE A 695 -88.48 27.15 15.29
C PHE A 695 -89.83 27.84 15.55
N ASP A 696 -89.92 28.61 16.64
CA ASP A 696 -91.06 29.47 16.95
C ASP A 696 -90.65 30.96 16.88
N PRO A 697 -91.01 31.69 15.81
CA PRO A 697 -90.76 33.12 15.67
C PRO A 697 -91.44 34.01 16.72
N LEU A 698 -92.39 33.49 17.51
CA LEU A 698 -93.07 34.23 18.57
C LEU A 698 -92.35 34.12 19.93
N ASN A 699 -91.55 33.07 20.15
CA ASN A 699 -90.82 32.81 21.40
C ASN A 699 -89.34 32.42 21.15
N PRO A 700 -88.54 33.25 20.44
CA PRO A 700 -87.13 32.97 20.17
C PRO A 700 -86.28 32.86 21.46
N PRO A 701 -85.29 31.95 21.53
CA PRO A 701 -84.67 31.55 22.80
C PRO A 701 -83.53 32.46 23.31
N ASN A 702 -83.10 33.47 22.54
CA ASN A 702 -81.83 34.21 22.78
C ASN A 702 -82.01 35.74 22.90
N THR A 703 -83.19 36.21 23.35
CA THR A 703 -83.61 37.59 23.05
C THR A 703 -83.87 38.48 24.27
N THR A 704 -83.35 39.72 24.21
CA THR A 704 -84.07 40.89 24.75
C THR A 704 -85.03 41.43 23.67
N ALA A 705 -85.95 42.33 24.02
CA ALA A 705 -87.10 42.66 23.16
C ALA A 705 -86.75 43.25 21.77
N ASN A 706 -87.70 43.11 20.82
CA ASN A 706 -87.69 43.60 19.43
C ASN A 706 -86.79 42.88 18.41
N GLN A 707 -86.44 41.61 18.64
CA GLN A 707 -85.51 40.87 17.76
C GLN A 707 -86.17 40.24 16.52
N TRP A 708 -87.36 39.62 16.61
CA TRP A 708 -88.09 39.09 15.44
C TRP A 708 -89.33 39.95 15.14
N VAL A 709 -89.35 40.63 14.00
CA VAL A 709 -90.38 41.62 13.64
C VAL A 709 -90.75 41.52 12.15
N LYS A 710 -92.05 41.56 11.85
CA LYS A 710 -92.62 41.47 10.49
C LYS A 710 -93.76 42.48 10.29
N PRO A 711 -94.19 42.74 9.04
CA PRO A 711 -95.33 43.62 8.76
C PRO A 711 -96.65 43.11 9.36
N ALA A 712 -97.59 44.05 9.55
CA ALA A 712 -98.97 43.70 9.88
C ALA A 712 -99.63 43.02 8.67
N GLY A 713 -100.28 41.88 8.89
CA GLY A 713 -100.87 41.04 7.83
C GLY A 713 -99.98 39.90 7.35
N ALA A 714 -98.65 40.00 7.49
CA ALA A 714 -97.72 38.92 7.11
C ALA A 714 -97.91 37.67 7.98
N SER A 715 -97.83 36.46 7.40
CA SER A 715 -97.81 35.18 8.12
C SER A 715 -96.40 34.65 8.36
N TRP A 716 -96.27 33.70 9.28
CA TRP A 716 -95.09 32.83 9.42
C TRP A 716 -95.39 31.49 8.73
N SER A 717 -94.40 30.89 8.07
CA SER A 717 -94.55 29.62 7.35
C SER A 717 -93.31 28.71 7.51
N THR A 718 -93.52 27.41 7.61
CA THR A 718 -92.46 26.38 7.53
C THR A 718 -92.30 25.77 6.13
N THR A 719 -93.18 26.13 5.20
CA THR A 719 -93.10 25.81 3.76
C THR A 719 -92.81 27.06 2.93
N ALA A 720 -92.41 26.89 1.68
CA ALA A 720 -92.24 27.99 0.74
C ALA A 720 -93.51 28.88 0.67
N CYS A 721 -93.30 30.19 0.79
CA CYS A 721 -94.33 31.20 0.54
C CYS A 721 -94.67 31.23 -0.97
N GLN A 722 -95.95 31.37 -1.30
CA GLN A 722 -96.45 31.51 -2.68
C GLN A 722 -96.75 32.97 -3.02
#